data_AF-A0A094GSH5-F1
#
_entry.id   AF-A0A094GSH5-F1
#
_cell.length_a   1.000
_cell.length_b   1.000
_cell.length_c   1.000
_cell.angle_alpha   90.00
_cell.angle_beta   90.00
_cell.angle_gamma   90.00
#
_symmetry.space_group_name_H-M   'P 1'
#
loop_
_entity.id
_entity.type
_entity.pdbx_description
1 polymer ?
#
loop_
_entity_poly.entity_id
_entity_poly.type
_entity_poly.pdbx_seq_one_letter_code
_entity_poly.pdbx_strand_id
1 'polypeptide(L)'
;MRPGLSEIIRATATSLPPITDKSFASHFDFLSRHHLVLLGDSSHGTSEFYHARAEITKRLIEHHGFTTVALEADWPDAECIDRYIRERPGPKTELKEHEPPDAPFERFPTWMWRNKEVQDFTHWLRDYNTSQLSPDRAGVFGLDLYSMGSSLNAVVKYLDSVDPVLAETARRRYACLDPWVDDPSEYGIASMMSPAFKSCEENISSVLMDLLKRRLEYAAARGDGEEFHSAEQNARLVVDAERYYRSMFYADDKSWNLRDRHMFDTLNRLTKFRRGGVVVWAHNSHLGDARYTDMSRRGELNLGQLCREKWGPGVAILGCGSHDGTVAAAHSWDGDMQTMNVVPSREDSWERVAHNTGMASFVLNIREAGLHDERLKRALEEQKLERFIGVIYKPETERQSHYSRAALGKQFDAWLWFDRTEAVKPLEKRQLKTPAGLEETYPFGFIAMLAALVSIVNDVALGPQNRKVKKYLDSATCGRSESICKLHFISTASKAHPSRNASFVFSSGKATAHGISDWNEESFTRHVRSTHSEASISSAALQFLWRSFHFYAHHPFPQDSQHGQVDFDAFQRAVLLTAFQCDGLLGTRELDWFWRNDAAFFRRASFELIFRSIGVPETTTPLLKQKNGMTSALSDAMDVLVMVVPQFMHAAPSPEQLEVVARNLFDREAILTQREVRREVVSTLMDLLLRMRLSKEKWGSAYHLGDFVDASPADKELTEALVNSLTGDGSEQIVTSDQLLLEIDTLPNLQVTFYQLWAVLFQPAAPTAEAKLF
;
A
#
# COMPACT_ATOMS: atom_id res chain seq x y z
N MET A 1 14.08 -48.70 8.29
CA MET A 1 13.49 -47.56 7.54
C MET A 1 14.51 -47.10 6.50
N ARG A 2 14.08 -46.70 5.31
CA ARG A 2 15.01 -46.11 4.33
C ARG A 2 15.40 -44.70 4.82
N PRO A 3 16.66 -44.29 4.69
CA PRO A 3 17.10 -43.01 5.24
C PRO A 3 16.33 -41.83 4.62
N GLY A 4 16.04 -40.81 5.43
CA GLY A 4 15.40 -39.57 4.97
C GLY A 4 16.34 -38.71 4.11
N LEU A 5 15.81 -37.70 3.41
CA LEU A 5 16.63 -36.82 2.57
C LEU A 5 17.72 -36.09 3.38
N SER A 6 17.38 -35.60 4.57
CA SER A 6 18.34 -34.95 5.48
C SER A 6 19.46 -35.89 5.94
N GLU A 7 19.20 -37.20 6.09
CA GLU A 7 20.23 -38.17 6.45
C GLU A 7 21.19 -38.43 5.28
N ILE A 8 20.67 -38.43 4.05
CA ILE A 8 21.49 -38.55 2.83
C ILE A 8 22.35 -37.30 2.65
N ILE A 9 21.80 -36.10 2.85
CA ILE A 9 22.57 -34.85 2.81
C ILE A 9 23.64 -34.86 3.91
N ARG A 10 23.30 -35.24 5.16
CA ARG A 10 24.28 -35.35 6.25
C ARG A 10 25.45 -36.28 5.90
N ALA A 11 25.19 -37.37 5.18
CA ALA A 11 26.22 -38.33 4.79
C ALA A 11 27.09 -37.87 3.61
N THR A 12 26.65 -36.88 2.83
CA THR A 12 27.33 -36.43 1.58
C THR A 12 27.87 -35.01 1.66
N ALA A 13 27.30 -34.16 2.49
CA ALA A 13 27.75 -32.79 2.70
C ALA A 13 29.09 -32.75 3.45
N THR A 14 29.91 -31.75 3.12
CA THR A 14 31.18 -31.51 3.81
C THR A 14 30.93 -30.54 4.96
N SER A 15 31.11 -30.99 6.20
CA SER A 15 31.07 -30.12 7.37
C SER A 15 32.14 -29.04 7.27
N LEU A 16 31.78 -27.81 7.61
CA LEU A 16 32.71 -26.69 7.54
C LEU A 16 33.27 -26.36 8.94
N PRO A 17 34.55 -25.96 9.04
CA PRO A 17 35.05 -25.33 10.25
C PRO A 17 34.43 -23.92 10.41
N PRO A 18 34.64 -23.24 11.56
CA PRO A 18 34.29 -21.83 11.69
C PRO A 18 34.88 -20.99 10.55
N ILE A 19 34.17 -19.94 10.10
CA ILE A 19 34.60 -19.09 8.97
C ILE A 19 35.97 -18.44 9.23
N THR A 20 36.28 -18.16 10.51
CA THR A 20 37.57 -17.60 10.93
C THR A 20 38.74 -18.58 10.89
N ASP A 21 38.48 -19.88 10.65
CA ASP A 21 39.53 -20.87 10.45
C ASP A 21 40.17 -20.71 9.07
N LYS A 22 41.49 -20.73 9.02
CA LYS A 22 42.26 -20.61 7.77
C LYS A 22 41.96 -21.73 6.77
N SER A 23 41.47 -22.89 7.21
CA SER A 23 41.11 -23.98 6.30
C SER A 23 39.71 -23.82 5.70
N PHE A 24 38.85 -22.93 6.21
CA PHE A 24 37.47 -22.76 5.74
C PHE A 24 37.37 -22.61 4.23
N ALA A 25 38.10 -21.65 3.66
CA ALA A 25 38.01 -21.32 2.24
C ALA A 25 38.54 -22.43 1.32
N SER A 26 39.44 -23.30 1.82
CA SER A 26 39.99 -24.41 1.02
C SER A 26 38.95 -25.46 0.63
N HIS A 27 37.84 -25.56 1.38
CA HIS A 27 36.71 -26.43 1.04
C HIS A 27 35.98 -25.99 -0.25
N PHE A 28 36.26 -24.79 -0.75
CA PHE A 28 35.66 -24.23 -1.96
C PHE A 28 36.62 -24.21 -3.16
N ASP A 29 37.81 -24.82 -3.04
CA ASP A 29 38.80 -24.88 -4.12
C ASP A 29 38.24 -25.54 -5.39
N PHE A 30 37.21 -26.39 -5.29
CA PHE A 30 36.55 -26.99 -6.45
C PHE A 30 35.89 -25.96 -7.38
N LEU A 31 35.53 -24.76 -6.88
CA LEU A 31 34.97 -23.67 -7.68
C LEU A 31 36.00 -23.12 -8.67
N SER A 32 37.30 -23.17 -8.35
CA SER A 32 38.39 -22.66 -9.19
C SER A 32 38.50 -23.29 -10.58
N ARG A 33 37.85 -24.44 -10.80
CA ARG A 33 37.76 -25.10 -12.12
C ARG A 33 36.96 -24.29 -13.15
N HIS A 34 36.30 -23.21 -12.71
CA HIS A 34 35.39 -22.39 -13.50
C HIS A 34 35.95 -20.97 -13.58
N HIS A 35 35.89 -20.35 -14.75
CA HIS A 35 36.37 -18.98 -14.93
C HIS A 35 35.41 -17.93 -14.34
N LEU A 36 34.15 -18.31 -14.13
CA LEU A 36 33.12 -17.45 -13.57
C LEU A 36 32.46 -18.15 -12.38
N VAL A 37 32.58 -17.55 -11.20
CA VAL A 37 32.03 -18.08 -9.94
C VAL A 37 31.02 -17.09 -9.37
N LEU A 38 29.77 -17.52 -9.25
CA LEU A 38 28.66 -16.74 -8.71
C LEU A 38 28.42 -17.16 -7.26
N LEU A 39 28.55 -16.23 -6.32
CA LEU A 39 28.36 -16.43 -4.89
C LEU A 39 27.09 -15.70 -4.41
N GLY A 40 26.03 -16.48 -4.24
CA GLY A 40 24.72 -16.06 -3.78
C GLY A 40 24.65 -15.79 -2.28
N ASP A 41 23.69 -14.95 -1.86
CA ASP A 41 23.17 -14.91 -0.50
C ASP A 41 21.65 -15.16 -0.49
N SER A 42 21.14 -15.79 0.57
CA SER A 42 19.67 -15.92 0.75
C SER A 42 19.08 -14.72 1.49
N SER A 43 19.93 -13.82 1.97
CA SER A 43 19.56 -12.51 2.46
C SER A 43 20.67 -11.47 2.26
N HIS A 44 20.30 -10.22 2.00
CA HIS A 44 21.27 -9.12 1.90
C HIS A 44 21.85 -8.67 3.25
N GLY A 45 21.27 -9.12 4.37
CA GLY A 45 21.54 -8.58 5.72
C GLY A 45 22.16 -9.56 6.70
N THR A 46 22.74 -10.66 6.23
CA THR A 46 23.31 -11.72 7.08
C THR A 46 24.84 -11.72 7.06
N SER A 47 25.46 -11.61 8.24
CA SER A 47 26.92 -11.49 8.45
C SER A 47 27.70 -12.67 7.87
N GLU A 48 27.25 -13.90 8.13
CA GLU A 48 27.93 -15.12 7.70
C GLU A 48 28.05 -15.22 6.19
N PHE A 49 27.05 -14.73 5.44
CA PHE A 49 27.09 -14.75 3.98
C PHE A 49 28.15 -13.78 3.44
N TYR A 50 28.29 -12.57 3.99
CA TYR A 50 29.38 -11.67 3.59
C TYR A 50 30.74 -12.22 3.98
N HIS A 51 30.89 -12.72 5.21
CA HIS A 51 32.16 -13.23 5.69
C HIS A 51 32.61 -14.46 4.88
N ALA A 52 31.71 -15.41 4.60
CA ALA A 52 32.02 -16.56 3.77
C ALA A 52 32.36 -16.15 2.33
N ARG A 53 31.59 -15.25 1.71
CA ARG A 53 31.89 -14.71 0.37
C ARG A 53 33.27 -14.06 0.33
N ALA A 54 33.62 -13.28 1.35
CA ALA A 54 34.93 -12.66 1.48
C ALA A 54 36.04 -13.72 1.54
N GLU A 55 35.98 -14.69 2.46
CA GLU A 55 37.04 -15.71 2.60
C GLU A 55 37.20 -16.60 1.36
N ILE A 56 36.07 -16.99 0.73
CA ILE A 56 36.10 -17.74 -0.55
C ILE A 56 36.78 -16.90 -1.64
N THR A 57 36.41 -15.62 -1.75
CA THR A 57 36.95 -14.72 -2.77
C THR A 57 38.43 -14.45 -2.55
N LYS A 58 38.87 -14.23 -1.30
CA LYS A 58 40.29 -14.10 -0.92
C LYS A 58 41.09 -15.29 -1.42
N ARG A 59 40.62 -16.50 -1.12
CA ARG A 59 41.24 -17.77 -1.53
C ARG A 59 41.33 -17.91 -3.06
N LEU A 60 40.26 -17.56 -3.78
CA LEU A 60 40.23 -17.60 -5.25
C LEU A 60 41.22 -16.60 -5.87
N ILE A 61 41.37 -15.42 -5.27
CA ILE A 61 42.31 -14.39 -5.73
C ILE A 61 43.75 -14.80 -5.45
N GLU A 62 44.08 -15.19 -4.22
CA GLU A 62 45.44 -15.52 -3.80
C GLU A 62 46.01 -16.75 -4.49
N HIS A 63 45.18 -17.75 -4.79
CA HIS A 63 45.66 -19.07 -5.18
C HIS A 63 45.16 -19.59 -6.52
N HIS A 64 44.09 -19.00 -7.08
CA HIS A 64 43.42 -19.55 -8.27
C HIS A 64 43.31 -18.56 -9.43
N GLY A 65 43.98 -17.41 -9.35
CA GLY A 65 44.11 -16.48 -10.48
C GLY A 65 42.84 -15.69 -10.78
N PHE A 66 41.97 -15.48 -9.78
CA PHE A 66 40.85 -14.54 -9.89
C PHE A 66 41.32 -13.11 -9.66
N THR A 67 40.78 -12.17 -10.42
CA THR A 67 41.26 -10.76 -10.45
C THR A 67 40.11 -9.75 -10.52
N THR A 68 38.86 -10.23 -10.55
CA THR A 68 37.68 -9.40 -10.76
C THR A 68 36.60 -9.83 -9.78
N VAL A 69 36.12 -8.89 -8.98
CA VAL A 69 34.98 -9.04 -8.09
C VAL A 69 33.88 -8.13 -8.60
N ALA A 70 32.79 -8.72 -9.08
CA ALA A 70 31.63 -8.00 -9.59
C ALA A 70 30.50 -8.06 -8.56
N LEU A 71 29.92 -6.91 -8.21
CA LEU A 71 28.91 -6.78 -7.17
C LEU A 71 27.56 -6.45 -7.80
N GLU A 72 26.47 -6.97 -7.23
CA GLU A 72 25.12 -6.44 -7.40
C GLU A 72 25.02 -5.05 -6.75
N ALA A 73 25.70 -4.10 -7.37
CA ALA A 73 25.81 -2.75 -6.89
C ALA A 73 26.01 -1.79 -8.05
N ASP A 74 25.72 -0.52 -7.77
CA ASP A 74 25.85 0.57 -8.72
C ASP A 74 27.31 0.73 -9.20
N TRP A 75 27.49 0.92 -10.51
CA TRP A 75 28.83 1.02 -11.12
C TRP A 75 29.70 2.15 -10.53
N PRO A 76 29.20 3.40 -10.41
CA PRO A 76 29.98 4.50 -9.82
C PRO A 76 30.41 4.22 -8.38
N ASP A 77 29.55 3.60 -7.58
CA ASP A 77 29.81 3.34 -6.16
C ASP A 77 30.88 2.26 -5.97
N ALA A 78 30.79 1.17 -6.74
CA ALA A 78 31.82 0.14 -6.78
C ALA A 78 33.14 0.67 -7.33
N GLU A 79 33.12 1.62 -8.28
CA GLU A 79 34.34 2.24 -8.78
C GLU A 79 35.06 3.07 -7.69
N CYS A 80 34.34 3.69 -6.75
CA CYS A 80 34.98 4.36 -5.61
C CYS A 80 35.81 3.40 -4.76
N ILE A 81 35.31 2.18 -4.50
CA ILE A 81 36.08 1.10 -3.86
C ILE A 81 37.28 0.70 -4.73
N ASP A 82 37.06 0.49 -6.02
CA ASP A 82 38.09 0.06 -6.95
C ASP A 82 39.27 1.04 -7.03
N ARG A 83 38.97 2.34 -7.08
CA ARG A 83 39.97 3.41 -7.06
C ARG A 83 40.76 3.41 -5.74
N TYR A 84 40.11 3.10 -4.62
CA TYR A 84 40.77 2.94 -3.33
C TYR A 84 41.71 1.72 -3.30
N ILE A 85 41.25 0.53 -3.71
CA ILE A 85 42.03 -0.72 -3.60
C ILE A 85 43.14 -0.86 -4.65
N ARG A 86 42.98 -0.27 -5.85
CA ARG A 86 44.00 -0.26 -6.91
C ARG A 86 44.80 1.04 -6.94
N GLU A 87 44.52 1.95 -6.02
CA GLU A 87 45.17 3.27 -5.87
C GLU A 87 45.11 4.14 -7.14
N ARG A 88 44.02 4.04 -7.90
CA ARG A 88 43.79 4.85 -9.11
C ARG A 88 43.55 6.32 -8.74
N PRO A 89 43.82 7.27 -9.65
CA PRO A 89 43.45 8.68 -9.47
C PRO A 89 41.93 8.87 -9.29
N GLY A 90 41.50 9.99 -8.69
CA GLY A 90 40.09 10.32 -8.47
C GLY A 90 39.68 10.32 -7.00
N PRO A 91 38.38 10.47 -6.69
CA PRO A 91 37.88 10.32 -5.33
C PRO A 91 38.24 8.91 -4.83
N LYS A 92 38.92 8.85 -3.68
CA LYS A 92 39.31 7.61 -3.01
C LYS A 92 38.47 7.53 -1.75
N THR A 93 37.64 6.51 -1.68
CA THR A 93 36.79 6.30 -0.50
C THR A 93 37.25 5.05 0.23
N GLU A 94 37.59 5.24 1.49
CA GLU A 94 37.75 4.17 2.46
C GLU A 94 36.39 3.97 3.12
N LEU A 95 35.77 2.79 3.01
CA LEU A 95 34.50 2.54 3.71
C LEU A 95 34.70 2.72 5.21
N LYS A 96 34.09 3.73 5.84
CA LYS A 96 34.16 4.00 7.29
C LYS A 96 32.93 4.73 7.79
N GLU A 97 32.75 4.75 9.11
CA GLU A 97 31.65 5.51 9.74
C GLU A 97 31.84 7.03 9.54
N HIS A 98 30.74 7.75 9.31
CA HIS A 98 30.68 9.22 9.25
C HIS A 98 31.48 9.87 8.10
N GLU A 99 31.38 9.33 6.90
CA GLU A 99 31.94 9.95 5.69
C GLU A 99 31.24 11.28 5.31
N PRO A 100 31.91 12.16 4.55
CA PRO A 100 31.27 13.35 4.00
C PRO A 100 30.09 12.97 3.07
N PRO A 101 29.12 13.88 2.87
CA PRO A 101 28.13 13.73 1.80
C PRO A 101 28.87 13.54 0.47
N ASP A 102 28.49 12.51 -0.31
CA ASP A 102 29.15 11.97 -1.52
C ASP A 102 29.92 10.65 -1.30
N ALA A 103 29.66 9.92 -0.20
CA ALA A 103 30.19 8.58 -0.02
C ALA A 103 29.48 7.57 -0.95
N PRO A 104 30.16 6.49 -1.41
CA PRO A 104 29.51 5.44 -2.16
C PRO A 104 28.51 4.67 -1.29
N PHE A 105 27.48 4.12 -1.92
CA PHE A 105 26.41 3.32 -1.31
C PHE A 105 25.56 4.10 -0.30
N GLU A 106 25.27 5.37 -0.57
CA GLU A 106 24.36 6.20 0.22
C GLU A 106 22.87 5.95 -0.07
N ARG A 107 22.57 5.37 -1.24
CA ARG A 107 21.21 4.98 -1.64
C ARG A 107 20.68 3.86 -0.73
N PHE A 108 19.36 3.87 -0.48
CA PHE A 108 18.73 2.76 0.23
C PHE A 108 18.98 1.41 -0.48
N PRO A 109 19.33 0.36 0.30
CA PRO A 109 19.78 0.43 1.71
C PRO A 109 21.26 0.83 1.86
N THR A 110 21.57 1.75 2.77
CA THR A 110 22.96 2.13 3.03
C THR A 110 23.81 0.97 3.55
N TRP A 111 23.23 0.12 4.38
CA TRP A 111 23.92 -0.92 5.14
C TRP A 111 24.31 -2.17 4.34
N MET A 112 23.77 -2.37 3.13
CA MET A 112 24.01 -3.58 2.34
C MET A 112 25.49 -3.71 1.96
N TRP A 113 26.09 -2.63 1.45
CA TRP A 113 27.53 -2.61 1.13
C TRP A 113 28.36 -1.82 2.15
N ARG A 114 27.73 -0.98 2.99
CA ARG A 114 28.40 -0.27 4.10
C ARG A 114 28.28 -1.04 5.41
N ASN A 115 28.99 -2.16 5.48
CA ASN A 115 29.10 -2.98 6.69
C ASN A 115 30.55 -3.37 6.98
N LYS A 116 30.77 -3.90 8.18
CA LYS A 116 32.10 -4.29 8.67
C LYS A 116 32.77 -5.35 7.80
N GLU A 117 32.01 -6.32 7.32
CA GLU A 117 32.51 -7.45 6.53
C GLU A 117 33.03 -6.98 5.17
N VAL A 118 32.30 -6.09 4.49
CA VAL A 118 32.72 -5.47 3.21
C VAL A 118 33.90 -4.51 3.42
N GLN A 119 33.91 -3.75 4.51
CA GLN A 119 35.05 -2.90 4.89
C GLN A 119 36.33 -3.74 5.06
N ASP A 120 36.26 -4.83 5.84
CA ASP A 120 37.41 -5.72 6.08
C ASP A 120 37.91 -6.37 4.80
N PHE A 121 36.99 -6.80 3.93
CA PHE A 121 37.35 -7.33 2.62
C PHE A 121 38.02 -6.28 1.73
N THR A 122 37.53 -5.03 1.75
CA THR A 122 38.09 -3.90 1.00
C THR A 122 39.51 -3.55 1.46
N HIS A 123 39.75 -3.50 2.78
CA HIS A 123 41.08 -3.28 3.34
C HIS A 123 42.03 -4.41 2.97
N TRP A 124 41.59 -5.66 3.10
CA TRP A 124 42.40 -6.81 2.69
C TRP A 124 42.76 -6.77 1.20
N LEU A 125 41.80 -6.42 0.32
CA LEU A 125 42.04 -6.32 -1.12
C LEU A 125 43.09 -5.26 -1.44
N ARG A 126 43.04 -4.12 -0.76
CA ARG A 126 44.02 -3.05 -0.89
C ARG A 126 45.42 -3.51 -0.47
N ASP A 127 45.53 -4.16 0.69
CA ASP A 127 46.80 -4.68 1.19
C ASP A 127 47.38 -5.74 0.24
N TYR A 128 46.54 -6.66 -0.22
CA TYR A 128 46.89 -7.66 -1.22
C TYR A 128 47.41 -6.98 -2.49
N ASN A 129 46.65 -6.06 -3.09
CA ASN A 129 47.02 -5.35 -4.31
C ASN A 129 48.29 -4.51 -4.18
N THR A 130 48.56 -3.94 -3.01
CA THR A 130 49.78 -3.17 -2.73
C THR A 130 51.02 -4.06 -2.79
N SER A 131 50.88 -5.34 -2.41
CA SER A 131 51.96 -6.34 -2.49
C SER A 131 52.14 -6.94 -3.89
N GLN A 132 51.21 -6.70 -4.83
CA GLN A 132 51.27 -7.27 -6.17
C GLN A 132 52.05 -6.40 -7.15
N LEU A 133 52.97 -7.03 -7.90
CA LEU A 133 53.69 -6.40 -9.01
C LEU A 133 52.96 -6.52 -10.37
N SER A 134 51.94 -7.37 -10.43
CA SER A 134 51.18 -7.61 -11.66
C SER A 134 50.38 -6.35 -12.06
N PRO A 135 50.30 -6.00 -13.36
CA PRO A 135 49.36 -4.97 -13.82
C PRO A 135 47.90 -5.41 -13.66
N ASP A 136 47.64 -6.72 -13.65
CA ASP A 136 46.29 -7.32 -13.53
C ASP A 136 45.87 -7.46 -12.05
N ARG A 137 46.04 -6.40 -11.24
CA ARG A 137 45.63 -6.35 -9.81
C ARG A 137 44.14 -6.58 -9.64
N ALA A 138 43.72 -7.18 -8.53
CA ALA A 138 42.32 -7.46 -8.26
C ALA A 138 41.48 -6.17 -8.28
N GLY A 139 40.37 -6.15 -9.01
CA GLY A 139 39.47 -5.00 -9.13
C GLY A 139 38.05 -5.31 -8.67
N VAL A 140 37.32 -4.26 -8.28
CA VAL A 140 35.91 -4.33 -7.85
C VAL A 140 35.05 -3.56 -8.84
N PHE A 141 33.91 -4.12 -9.24
CA PHE A 141 33.06 -3.55 -10.28
C PHE A 141 31.59 -3.70 -9.92
N GLY A 142 30.77 -2.69 -10.23
CA GLY A 142 29.31 -2.79 -10.10
C GLY A 142 28.72 -3.46 -11.33
N LEU A 143 27.54 -4.04 -11.18
CA LEU A 143 26.76 -4.62 -12.27
C LEU A 143 25.41 -3.93 -12.47
N ASP A 144 24.91 -3.24 -11.44
CA ASP A 144 23.53 -2.77 -11.37
C ASP A 144 23.33 -1.40 -12.03
N LEU A 145 22.07 -0.99 -12.20
CA LEU A 145 21.68 0.13 -13.08
C LEU A 145 20.93 1.29 -12.41
N TYR A 146 20.76 1.28 -11.09
CA TYR A 146 19.98 2.30 -10.39
C TYR A 146 20.64 3.68 -10.40
N SER A 147 21.96 3.73 -10.58
CA SER A 147 22.81 4.92 -10.57
C SER A 147 22.74 5.81 -11.83
N MET A 148 21.54 6.16 -12.31
CA MET A 148 21.38 6.99 -13.53
C MET A 148 22.13 8.34 -13.43
N GLY A 149 21.86 9.12 -12.38
CA GLY A 149 22.41 10.46 -12.21
C GLY A 149 23.94 10.46 -12.03
N SER A 150 24.46 9.61 -11.15
CA SER A 150 25.91 9.49 -10.93
C SER A 150 26.65 8.95 -12.15
N SER A 151 26.05 8.03 -12.92
CA SER A 151 26.63 7.53 -14.16
C SER A 151 26.70 8.60 -15.25
N LEU A 152 25.64 9.39 -15.42
CA LEU A 152 25.62 10.53 -16.33
C LEU A 152 26.73 11.54 -15.99
N ASN A 153 26.87 11.88 -14.71
CA ASN A 153 27.92 12.77 -14.22
C ASN A 153 29.32 12.19 -14.46
N ALA A 154 29.51 10.87 -14.29
CA ALA A 154 30.77 10.20 -14.59
C ALA A 154 31.16 10.31 -16.08
N VAL A 155 30.20 10.15 -17.00
CA VAL A 155 30.41 10.33 -18.45
C VAL A 155 30.84 11.76 -18.77
N VAL A 156 30.11 12.75 -18.26
CA VAL A 156 30.41 14.17 -18.50
C VAL A 156 31.80 14.52 -17.96
N LYS A 157 32.12 14.09 -16.74
CA LYS A 157 33.42 14.33 -16.09
C LYS A 157 34.58 13.70 -16.86
N TYR A 158 34.39 12.51 -17.42
CA TYR A 158 35.39 11.90 -18.29
C TYR A 158 35.61 12.74 -19.55
N LEU A 159 34.52 13.11 -20.23
CA LEU A 159 34.57 13.92 -21.45
C LEU A 159 35.19 15.30 -21.21
N ASP A 160 34.92 15.97 -20.08
CA ASP A 160 35.57 17.24 -19.74
C ASP A 160 37.10 17.16 -19.77
N SER A 161 37.65 15.98 -19.47
CA SER A 161 39.09 15.77 -19.42
C SER A 161 39.72 15.41 -20.77
N VAL A 162 38.95 14.92 -21.75
CA VAL A 162 39.47 14.40 -23.03
C VAL A 162 38.87 15.05 -24.28
N ASP A 163 37.63 15.50 -24.21
CA ASP A 163 36.91 16.22 -25.27
C ASP A 163 35.85 17.18 -24.66
N PRO A 164 36.27 18.40 -24.26
CA PRO A 164 35.36 19.40 -23.69
C PRO A 164 34.20 19.80 -24.62
N VAL A 165 34.36 19.67 -25.93
CA VAL A 165 33.31 20.01 -26.91
C VAL A 165 32.21 18.94 -26.88
N LEU A 166 32.59 17.67 -26.84
CA LEU A 166 31.63 16.58 -26.67
C LEU A 166 31.04 16.57 -25.25
N ALA A 167 31.79 16.99 -24.22
CA ALA A 167 31.27 17.15 -22.87
C ALA A 167 30.11 18.15 -22.81
N GLU A 168 30.27 19.32 -23.44
CA GLU A 168 29.21 20.33 -23.55
C GLU A 168 27.99 19.81 -24.34
N THR A 169 28.25 19.04 -25.40
CA THR A 169 27.18 18.37 -26.16
C THR A 169 26.44 17.33 -25.31
N ALA A 170 27.18 16.56 -24.50
CA ALA A 170 26.62 15.56 -23.60
C ALA A 170 25.72 16.22 -22.54
N ARG A 171 26.16 17.32 -21.90
CA ARG A 171 25.32 18.08 -20.95
C ARG A 171 23.99 18.49 -21.57
N ARG A 172 24.01 19.06 -22.79
CA ARG A 172 22.76 19.48 -23.46
C ARG A 172 21.83 18.32 -23.81
N ARG A 173 22.40 17.17 -24.19
CA ARG A 173 21.61 15.97 -24.52
C ARG A 173 21.05 15.30 -23.27
N TYR A 174 21.81 15.32 -22.18
CA TYR A 174 21.39 14.83 -20.88
C TYR A 174 20.46 15.78 -20.14
N ALA A 175 20.40 17.06 -20.51
CA ALA A 175 19.58 18.08 -19.85
C ALA A 175 18.08 17.73 -19.76
N CYS A 176 17.58 16.84 -20.62
CA CYS A 176 16.21 16.37 -20.49
C CYS A 176 16.02 15.54 -19.23
N LEU A 177 17.03 14.80 -18.74
CA LEU A 177 16.99 14.00 -17.52
C LEU A 177 17.21 14.82 -16.23
N ASP A 178 17.75 16.04 -16.31
CA ASP A 178 18.10 16.89 -15.15
C ASP A 178 17.01 16.97 -14.06
N PRO A 179 15.70 17.03 -14.38
CA PRO A 179 14.67 17.09 -13.34
C PRO A 179 14.56 15.82 -12.47
N TRP A 180 15.13 14.70 -12.92
CA TRP A 180 14.91 13.37 -12.34
C TRP A 180 16.21 12.63 -12.03
N VAL A 181 17.38 13.29 -12.11
CA VAL A 181 18.67 12.62 -11.83
C VAL A 181 18.80 12.18 -10.37
N ASP A 182 18.15 12.91 -9.45
CA ASP A 182 18.10 12.58 -8.03
C ASP A 182 17.07 11.48 -7.76
N ASP A 183 15.91 11.53 -8.43
CA ASP A 183 14.86 10.50 -8.38
C ASP A 183 14.44 10.00 -9.78
N PRO A 184 15.14 9.01 -10.33
CA PRO A 184 14.81 8.47 -11.64
C PRO A 184 13.45 7.76 -11.69
N SER A 185 12.84 7.40 -10.55
CA SER A 185 11.48 6.84 -10.54
C SER A 185 10.44 7.88 -10.95
N GLU A 186 10.65 9.16 -10.67
CA GLU A 186 9.79 10.25 -11.15
C GLU A 186 9.79 10.35 -12.69
N TYR A 187 10.90 10.01 -13.35
CA TYR A 187 10.95 9.92 -14.81
C TYR A 187 9.96 8.89 -15.35
N GLY A 188 9.93 7.71 -14.72
CA GLY A 188 8.99 6.65 -15.07
C GLY A 188 7.54 7.09 -14.88
N ILE A 189 7.22 7.72 -13.75
CA ILE A 189 5.87 8.26 -13.48
C ILE A 189 5.48 9.31 -14.52
N ALA A 190 6.36 10.26 -14.81
CA ALA A 190 6.13 11.30 -15.80
C ALA A 190 5.89 10.71 -17.20
N SER A 191 6.63 9.65 -17.55
CA SER A 191 6.45 8.92 -18.81
C SER A 191 5.08 8.27 -18.92
N MET A 192 4.57 7.74 -17.81
CA MET A 192 3.24 7.10 -17.72
C MET A 192 2.09 8.11 -17.76
N MET A 193 2.20 9.19 -16.98
CA MET A 193 1.08 10.10 -16.73
C MET A 193 0.83 11.11 -17.85
N SER A 194 1.79 11.33 -18.74
CA SER A 194 1.69 12.35 -19.79
C SER A 194 1.70 11.74 -21.19
N PRO A 195 0.56 11.78 -21.92
CA PRO A 195 0.51 11.39 -23.33
C PRO A 195 1.43 12.22 -24.25
N ALA A 196 1.88 13.38 -23.77
CA ALA A 196 2.80 14.28 -24.48
C ALA A 196 4.27 14.09 -24.07
N PHE A 197 4.56 13.11 -23.20
CA PHE A 197 5.92 12.83 -22.75
C PHE A 197 6.82 12.44 -23.92
N LYS A 198 7.98 13.08 -24.01
CA LYS A 198 9.03 12.73 -24.98
C LYS A 198 10.16 12.04 -24.24
N SER A 199 10.49 10.82 -24.66
CA SER A 199 11.60 10.10 -24.07
C SER A 199 12.94 10.81 -24.35
N CYS A 200 13.89 10.61 -23.44
CA CYS A 200 15.26 11.09 -23.56
C CYS A 200 16.14 10.14 -24.39
N GLU A 201 15.58 9.00 -24.79
CA GLU A 201 16.27 7.86 -25.42
C GLU A 201 17.17 8.27 -26.60
N GLU A 202 16.67 9.08 -27.52
CA GLU A 202 17.43 9.51 -28.71
C GLU A 202 18.68 10.32 -28.34
N ASN A 203 18.53 11.28 -27.41
CA ASN A 203 19.62 12.15 -26.97
C ASN A 203 20.66 11.36 -26.17
N ILE A 204 20.22 10.51 -25.24
CA ILE A 204 21.10 9.67 -24.41
C ILE A 204 21.88 8.69 -25.27
N SER A 205 21.19 7.99 -26.18
CA SER A 205 21.81 7.03 -27.11
C SER A 205 22.84 7.71 -28.00
N SER A 206 22.60 8.96 -28.42
CA SER A 206 23.54 9.73 -29.21
C SER A 206 24.85 10.02 -28.47
N VAL A 207 24.81 10.27 -27.15
CA VAL A 207 26.03 10.43 -26.33
C VAL A 207 26.85 9.14 -26.33
N LEU A 208 26.21 7.99 -26.07
CA LEU A 208 26.89 6.69 -26.12
C LEU A 208 27.51 6.44 -27.51
N MET A 209 26.75 6.69 -28.58
CA MET A 209 27.23 6.48 -29.94
C MET A 209 28.43 7.37 -30.29
N ASP A 210 28.43 8.63 -29.88
CA ASP A 210 29.55 9.55 -30.12
C ASP A 210 30.79 9.17 -29.31
N LEU A 211 30.62 8.68 -28.08
CA LEU A 211 31.72 8.12 -27.27
C LEU A 211 32.31 6.86 -27.93
N LEU A 212 31.47 5.94 -28.42
CA LEU A 212 31.91 4.71 -29.08
C LEU A 212 32.60 4.94 -30.43
N LYS A 213 32.19 5.96 -31.20
CA LYS A 213 32.84 6.33 -32.48
C LYS A 213 34.32 6.68 -32.30
N ARG A 214 34.68 7.27 -31.15
CA ARG A 214 36.06 7.70 -30.83
C ARG A 214 36.78 6.78 -29.84
N ARG A 215 36.27 5.55 -29.66
CA ARG A 215 36.76 4.61 -28.64
C ARG A 215 38.27 4.35 -28.63
N LEU A 216 38.91 4.25 -29.80
CA LEU A 216 40.36 3.98 -29.88
C LEU A 216 41.18 5.20 -29.44
N GLU A 217 40.74 6.39 -29.85
CA GLU A 217 41.36 7.66 -29.48
C GLU A 217 41.20 7.91 -27.98
N TYR A 218 39.98 7.74 -27.47
CA TYR A 218 39.67 7.98 -26.06
C TYR A 218 40.30 6.95 -25.12
N ALA A 219 40.33 5.66 -25.49
CA ALA A 219 41.04 4.66 -24.70
C ALA A 219 42.55 4.95 -24.62
N ALA A 220 43.15 5.48 -25.69
CA ALA A 220 44.57 5.85 -25.71
C ALA A 220 44.85 7.20 -25.01
N ALA A 221 43.84 8.05 -24.83
CA ALA A 221 44.02 9.40 -24.28
C ALA A 221 44.44 9.38 -22.80
N ARG A 222 44.01 8.37 -22.02
CA ARG A 222 44.36 8.24 -20.60
C ARG A 222 44.77 6.83 -20.23
N GLY A 223 46.07 6.64 -19.99
CA GLY A 223 46.62 5.44 -19.39
C GLY A 223 46.43 4.19 -20.26
N ASP A 224 45.85 3.17 -19.66
CA ASP A 224 45.64 1.83 -20.23
C ASP A 224 44.20 1.61 -20.76
N GLY A 225 43.38 2.66 -20.79
CA GLY A 225 41.98 2.59 -21.23
C GLY A 225 40.96 2.26 -20.13
N GLU A 226 41.37 2.10 -18.87
CA GLU A 226 40.45 1.89 -17.73
C GLU A 226 39.45 3.04 -17.56
N GLU A 227 39.89 4.30 -17.67
CA GLU A 227 38.99 5.45 -17.54
C GLU A 227 37.97 5.52 -18.69
N PHE A 228 38.39 5.17 -19.91
CA PHE A 228 37.47 5.08 -21.04
C PHE A 228 36.47 3.93 -20.86
N HIS A 229 36.92 2.77 -20.40
CA HIS A 229 36.02 1.65 -20.12
C HIS A 229 34.96 2.03 -19.11
N SER A 230 35.35 2.70 -18.01
CA SER A 230 34.39 3.21 -17.03
C SER A 230 33.39 4.19 -17.65
N ALA A 231 33.84 5.16 -18.44
CA ALA A 231 32.95 6.10 -19.12
C ALA A 231 32.01 5.40 -20.12
N GLU A 232 32.49 4.39 -20.85
CA GLU A 232 31.65 3.57 -21.72
C GLU A 232 30.57 2.83 -20.93
N GLN A 233 30.93 2.23 -19.80
CA GLN A 233 30.02 1.45 -18.97
C GLN A 233 28.92 2.34 -18.36
N ASN A 234 29.30 3.49 -17.82
CA ASN A 234 28.35 4.49 -17.34
C ASN A 234 27.44 5.00 -18.46
N ALA A 235 27.95 5.25 -19.68
CA ALA A 235 27.13 5.70 -20.80
C ALA A 235 26.10 4.63 -21.24
N ARG A 236 26.46 3.34 -21.18
CA ARG A 236 25.54 2.22 -21.41
C ARG A 236 24.49 2.12 -20.30
N LEU A 237 24.91 2.28 -19.04
CA LEU A 237 24.03 2.29 -17.89
C LEU A 237 22.97 3.38 -18.03
N VAL A 238 23.31 4.62 -18.41
CA VAL A 238 22.31 5.68 -18.59
C VAL A 238 21.26 5.32 -19.67
N VAL A 239 21.66 4.67 -20.76
CA VAL A 239 20.72 4.17 -21.79
C VAL A 239 19.78 3.12 -21.21
N ASP A 240 20.33 2.12 -20.53
CA ASP A 240 19.54 1.00 -19.99
C ASP A 240 18.65 1.44 -18.82
N ALA A 241 19.13 2.36 -17.98
CA ALA A 241 18.39 2.96 -16.88
C ALA A 241 17.20 3.79 -17.38
N GLU A 242 17.35 4.62 -18.42
CA GLU A 242 16.21 5.34 -19.02
C GLU A 242 15.09 4.37 -19.38
N ARG A 243 15.46 3.28 -20.06
CA ARG A 243 14.52 2.27 -20.50
C ARG A 243 13.90 1.53 -19.33
N TYR A 244 14.69 1.20 -18.31
CA TYR A 244 14.23 0.54 -17.09
C TYR A 244 13.20 1.39 -16.37
N TYR A 245 13.52 2.63 -15.99
CA TYR A 245 12.63 3.50 -15.21
C TYR A 245 11.37 3.84 -15.99
N ARG A 246 11.47 4.02 -17.31
CA ARG A 246 10.29 4.19 -18.17
C ARG A 246 9.41 2.94 -18.21
N SER A 247 9.97 1.74 -18.14
CA SER A 247 9.21 0.48 -18.21
C SER A 247 8.64 0.04 -16.86
N MET A 248 9.22 0.51 -15.75
CA MET A 248 8.89 0.14 -14.37
C MET A 248 7.38 0.23 -14.04
N PHE A 249 6.66 1.17 -14.66
CA PHE A 249 5.22 1.36 -14.41
C PHE A 249 4.29 0.72 -15.45
N TYR A 250 4.82 0.09 -16.50
CA TYR A 250 4.02 -0.47 -17.60
C TYR A 250 3.95 -2.01 -17.62
N ALA A 251 4.89 -2.73 -16.98
CA ALA A 251 4.86 -4.20 -16.89
C ALA A 251 5.88 -4.76 -15.87
N ASP A 252 5.39 -5.48 -14.86
CA ASP A 252 6.13 -6.03 -13.70
C ASP A 252 7.27 -7.00 -14.10
N ASP A 253 7.08 -7.86 -15.12
CA ASP A 253 8.09 -8.82 -15.58
C ASP A 253 9.17 -8.18 -16.47
N LYS A 254 8.88 -7.02 -17.09
CA LYS A 254 9.78 -6.39 -18.05
C LYS A 254 10.90 -5.60 -17.38
N SER A 255 10.64 -4.89 -16.29
CA SER A 255 11.67 -4.14 -15.55
C SER A 255 12.71 -5.08 -14.94
N TRP A 256 12.26 -6.15 -14.26
CA TRP A 256 13.13 -7.19 -13.73
C TRP A 256 14.07 -7.77 -14.81
N ASN A 257 13.49 -8.17 -15.94
CA ASN A 257 14.24 -8.72 -17.05
C ASN A 257 15.22 -7.73 -17.68
N LEU A 258 14.91 -6.43 -17.70
CA LEU A 258 15.83 -5.40 -18.15
C LEU A 258 17.02 -5.28 -17.20
N ARG A 259 16.78 -5.36 -15.88
CA ARG A 259 17.83 -5.27 -14.85
C ARG A 259 18.84 -6.41 -14.93
N ASP A 260 18.36 -7.65 -14.90
CA ASP A 260 19.25 -8.80 -14.99
C ASP A 260 19.97 -8.90 -16.36
N ARG A 261 19.34 -8.45 -17.45
CA ARG A 261 20.03 -8.34 -18.75
C ARG A 261 21.13 -7.31 -18.73
N HIS A 262 20.90 -6.14 -18.11
CA HIS A 262 21.94 -5.12 -17.94
C HIS A 262 23.12 -5.68 -17.14
N MET A 263 22.86 -6.30 -15.98
CA MET A 263 23.91 -6.92 -15.16
C MET A 263 24.71 -7.95 -15.96
N PHE A 264 24.03 -8.80 -16.72
CA PHE A 264 24.67 -9.81 -17.57
C PHE A 264 25.52 -9.17 -18.68
N ASP A 265 25.00 -8.16 -19.37
CA ASP A 265 25.72 -7.49 -20.46
C ASP A 265 26.94 -6.72 -19.93
N THR A 266 26.84 -6.12 -18.75
CA THR A 266 27.95 -5.51 -18.01
C THR A 266 29.02 -6.54 -17.64
N LEU A 267 28.62 -7.69 -17.08
CA LEU A 267 29.51 -8.81 -16.77
C LEU A 267 30.20 -9.40 -18.02
N ASN A 268 29.46 -9.54 -19.13
CA ASN A 268 30.00 -10.02 -20.41
C ASN A 268 31.00 -9.03 -21.03
N ARG A 269 30.90 -7.73 -20.73
CA ARG A 269 31.93 -6.74 -21.10
C ARG A 269 33.13 -6.83 -20.16
N LEU A 270 32.92 -6.97 -18.85
CA LEU A 270 33.99 -7.12 -17.85
C LEU A 270 34.87 -8.34 -18.13
N THR A 271 34.28 -9.49 -18.44
CA THR A 271 35.02 -10.73 -18.78
C THR A 271 35.90 -10.61 -20.04
N LYS A 272 35.65 -9.62 -20.90
CA LYS A 272 36.49 -9.31 -22.07
C LYS A 272 37.54 -8.24 -21.76
N PHE A 273 37.23 -7.35 -20.82
CA PHE A 273 38.09 -6.24 -20.43
C PHE A 273 39.20 -6.69 -19.47
N ARG A 274 38.87 -7.55 -18.51
CA ARG A 274 39.77 -8.04 -17.46
C ARG A 274 40.26 -9.45 -17.77
N ARG A 275 41.48 -9.76 -17.35
CA ARG A 275 42.08 -11.10 -17.46
C ARG A 275 41.97 -11.84 -16.13
N GLY A 276 41.76 -13.15 -16.16
CA GLY A 276 41.66 -14.00 -14.97
C GLY A 276 40.23 -14.41 -14.66
N GLY A 277 40.06 -15.08 -13.53
CA GLY A 277 38.73 -15.49 -13.05
C GLY A 277 37.91 -14.32 -12.52
N VAL A 278 36.59 -14.42 -12.64
CA VAL A 278 35.61 -13.45 -12.13
C VAL A 278 34.77 -14.07 -11.03
N VAL A 279 34.67 -13.39 -9.89
CA VAL A 279 33.73 -13.71 -8.82
C VAL A 279 32.59 -12.70 -8.85
N VAL A 280 31.35 -13.17 -8.78
CA VAL A 280 30.14 -12.32 -8.70
C VAL A 280 29.51 -12.48 -7.33
N TRP A 281 29.22 -11.37 -6.64
CA TRP A 281 28.42 -11.36 -5.41
C TRP A 281 27.08 -10.71 -5.71
N ALA A 282 26.01 -11.46 -5.54
CA ALA A 282 24.64 -10.98 -5.72
C ALA A 282 23.68 -11.89 -4.94
N HIS A 283 22.41 -11.52 -4.88
CA HIS A 283 21.41 -12.32 -4.20
C HIS A 283 21.08 -13.62 -4.95
N ASN A 284 20.65 -14.66 -4.22
CA ASN A 284 20.24 -15.94 -4.81
C ASN A 284 19.16 -15.78 -5.89
N SER A 285 18.32 -14.74 -5.78
CA SER A 285 17.31 -14.38 -6.81
C SER A 285 17.93 -14.02 -8.15
N HIS A 286 19.11 -13.40 -8.15
CA HIS A 286 19.86 -13.05 -9.35
C HIS A 286 20.75 -14.19 -9.83
N LEU A 287 21.28 -15.03 -8.93
CA LEU A 287 22.34 -15.99 -9.28
C LEU A 287 21.89 -17.42 -9.53
N GLY A 288 20.74 -17.89 -9.03
CA GLY A 288 20.25 -19.23 -9.36
C GLY A 288 19.90 -19.40 -10.84
N ASP A 289 19.71 -20.61 -11.36
CA ASP A 289 19.13 -20.80 -12.69
C ASP A 289 17.59 -20.62 -12.67
N ALA A 290 17.12 -19.42 -13.04
CA ALA A 290 15.69 -19.02 -12.98
C ALA A 290 14.72 -19.98 -13.71
N ARG A 291 15.19 -20.76 -14.69
CA ARG A 291 14.38 -21.77 -15.40
C ARG A 291 13.83 -22.85 -14.47
N TYR A 292 14.43 -23.01 -13.30
CA TYR A 292 14.08 -24.02 -12.31
C TYR A 292 13.47 -23.45 -11.03
N THR A 293 13.08 -22.16 -11.06
CA THR A 293 12.36 -21.48 -9.99
C THR A 293 11.00 -20.96 -10.49
N ASP A 294 10.16 -20.40 -9.60
CA ASP A 294 8.90 -19.76 -10.02
C ASP A 294 9.11 -18.50 -10.89
N MET A 295 10.34 -17.97 -11.02
CA MET A 295 10.68 -16.87 -11.94
C MET A 295 10.30 -17.23 -13.39
N SER A 296 10.66 -18.44 -13.82
CA SER A 296 10.32 -18.94 -15.16
C SER A 296 8.82 -18.89 -15.48
N ARG A 297 7.97 -19.17 -14.48
CA ARG A 297 6.51 -19.15 -14.63
C ARG A 297 5.95 -17.74 -14.79
N ARG A 298 6.69 -16.74 -14.32
CA ARG A 298 6.36 -15.31 -14.44
C ARG A 298 6.96 -14.65 -15.67
N GLY A 299 7.69 -15.41 -16.49
CA GLY A 299 8.43 -14.85 -17.62
C GLY A 299 9.70 -14.09 -17.21
N GLU A 300 10.11 -14.22 -15.94
CA GLU A 300 11.31 -13.59 -15.40
C GLU A 300 12.56 -14.45 -15.72
N LEU A 301 13.66 -13.78 -16.02
CA LEU A 301 15.00 -14.35 -16.11
C LEU A 301 15.89 -13.80 -15.00
N ASN A 302 17.08 -14.37 -14.85
CA ASN A 302 18.09 -13.78 -13.98
C ASN A 302 19.52 -13.94 -14.51
N LEU A 303 20.47 -13.25 -13.87
CA LEU A 303 21.89 -13.26 -14.20
C LEU A 303 22.45 -14.70 -14.23
N GLY A 304 22.09 -15.55 -13.27
CA GLY A 304 22.51 -16.95 -13.18
C GLY A 304 22.13 -17.77 -14.40
N GLN A 305 20.86 -17.69 -14.83
CA GLN A 305 20.39 -18.30 -16.06
C GLN A 305 21.17 -17.79 -17.27
N LEU A 306 21.29 -16.46 -17.44
CA LEU A 306 21.98 -15.87 -18.59
C LEU A 306 23.46 -16.29 -18.65
N CYS A 307 24.12 -16.35 -17.50
CA CYS A 307 25.49 -16.85 -17.39
C CYS A 307 25.61 -18.30 -17.85
N ARG A 308 24.69 -19.17 -17.41
CA ARG A 308 24.67 -20.58 -17.82
C ARG A 308 24.36 -20.76 -19.30
N GLU A 309 23.43 -20.00 -19.85
CA GLU A 309 23.13 -20.05 -21.29
C GLU A 309 24.32 -19.60 -22.14
N LYS A 310 25.11 -18.63 -21.65
CA LYS A 310 26.24 -18.08 -22.38
C LYS A 310 27.52 -18.92 -22.27
N TRP A 311 27.89 -19.32 -21.06
CA TRP A 311 29.19 -19.94 -20.76
C TRP A 311 29.09 -21.41 -20.35
N GLY A 312 27.88 -21.94 -20.17
CA GLY A 312 27.62 -23.36 -19.90
C GLY A 312 28.45 -23.90 -18.72
N PRO A 313 29.31 -24.92 -18.93
CA PRO A 313 30.10 -25.52 -17.86
C PRO A 313 31.20 -24.61 -17.31
N GLY A 314 31.48 -23.45 -17.94
CA GLY A 314 32.45 -22.48 -17.45
C GLY A 314 32.00 -21.67 -16.23
N VAL A 315 30.77 -21.89 -15.76
CA VAL A 315 30.13 -21.20 -14.64
C VAL A 315 29.92 -22.16 -13.46
N ALA A 316 30.24 -21.70 -12.26
CA ALA A 316 29.82 -22.33 -11.00
C ALA A 316 28.97 -21.35 -10.18
N ILE A 317 27.86 -21.84 -9.64
CA ILE A 317 26.92 -21.07 -8.84
C ILE A 317 26.82 -21.70 -7.44
N LEU A 318 27.24 -20.97 -6.42
CA LEU A 318 27.11 -21.33 -5.01
C LEU A 318 25.98 -20.49 -4.41
N GLY A 319 24.86 -21.11 -4.04
CA GLY A 319 23.82 -20.45 -3.25
C GLY A 319 24.11 -20.54 -1.76
N CYS A 320 23.56 -19.63 -0.96
CA CYS A 320 23.54 -19.75 0.51
C CYS A 320 22.14 -20.05 1.06
N GLY A 321 22.05 -20.50 2.31
CA GLY A 321 20.79 -20.67 3.03
C GLY A 321 20.96 -20.72 4.55
N SER A 322 19.90 -20.37 5.28
CA SER A 322 19.85 -20.49 6.75
C SER A 322 18.47 -20.87 7.30
N HIS A 323 18.44 -21.42 8.53
CA HIS A 323 17.20 -21.83 9.19
C HIS A 323 16.55 -20.68 9.96
N ASP A 324 17.29 -20.08 10.88
CA ASP A 324 16.85 -19.00 11.76
C ASP A 324 17.99 -18.03 12.14
N GLY A 325 17.72 -17.13 13.09
CA GLY A 325 18.70 -16.18 13.61
C GLY A 325 18.22 -14.74 13.46
N THR A 326 19.13 -13.84 13.10
CA THR A 326 18.81 -12.43 12.85
C THR A 326 19.30 -11.97 11.48
N VAL A 327 18.63 -10.95 10.94
CA VAL A 327 18.96 -10.33 9.64
C VAL A 327 18.83 -8.81 9.77
N ALA A 328 19.72 -8.06 9.13
CA ALA A 328 19.53 -6.63 8.93
C ALA A 328 18.54 -6.42 7.78
N ALA A 329 17.43 -5.72 8.02
CA ALA A 329 16.44 -5.42 6.98
C ALA A 329 15.60 -4.21 7.39
N ALA A 330 14.87 -3.63 6.45
CA ALA A 330 13.84 -2.63 6.72
C ALA A 330 12.43 -3.25 6.66
N HIS A 331 11.46 -2.64 7.35
CA HIS A 331 10.05 -3.04 7.22
C HIS A 331 9.40 -2.55 5.91
N SER A 332 9.89 -1.43 5.38
CA SER A 332 9.40 -0.79 4.17
C SER A 332 10.55 -0.12 3.44
N TRP A 333 10.31 0.23 2.17
CA TRP A 333 11.25 0.97 1.35
C TRP A 333 11.64 2.30 2.01
N ASP A 334 12.91 2.69 1.89
CA ASP A 334 13.55 3.86 2.55
C ASP A 334 13.43 3.89 4.09
N GLY A 335 12.97 2.79 4.71
CA GLY A 335 12.91 2.66 6.15
C GLY A 335 14.29 2.50 6.78
N ASP A 336 14.42 2.90 8.05
CA ASP A 336 15.62 2.62 8.82
C ASP A 336 15.85 1.11 8.96
N MET A 337 17.13 0.73 8.97
CA MET A 337 17.53 -0.65 9.19
C MET A 337 17.19 -1.12 10.60
N GLN A 338 16.68 -2.34 10.69
CA GLN A 338 16.43 -3.04 11.94
C GLN A 338 17.10 -4.41 11.94
N THR A 339 17.57 -4.82 13.12
CA THR A 339 17.91 -6.22 13.36
C THR A 339 16.61 -6.99 13.63
N MET A 340 16.21 -7.80 12.67
CA MET A 340 14.95 -8.55 12.69
C MET A 340 15.22 -10.04 12.94
N ASN A 341 14.35 -10.69 13.70
CA ASN A 341 14.43 -12.14 13.89
C ASN A 341 13.90 -12.85 12.65
N VAL A 342 14.68 -13.77 12.10
CA VAL A 342 14.24 -14.63 11.00
C VAL A 342 13.33 -15.71 11.56
N VAL A 343 12.13 -15.84 11.00
CA VAL A 343 11.20 -16.92 11.38
C VAL A 343 11.87 -18.27 11.09
N PRO A 344 11.75 -19.29 11.96
CA PRO A 344 12.27 -20.63 11.67
C PRO A 344 11.77 -21.16 10.32
N SER A 345 12.65 -21.82 9.55
CA SER A 345 12.31 -22.31 8.21
C SER A 345 11.07 -23.21 8.19
N ARG A 346 10.29 -23.13 7.12
CA ARG A 346 9.04 -23.90 6.97
C ARG A 346 9.28 -25.40 6.77
N GLU A 347 8.34 -26.23 7.24
CA GLU A 347 8.45 -27.70 7.10
C GLU A 347 8.56 -28.21 5.66
N ASP A 348 8.04 -27.46 4.69
CA ASP A 348 7.99 -27.79 3.26
C ASP A 348 9.13 -27.15 2.44
N SER A 349 10.17 -26.68 3.10
CA SER A 349 11.28 -25.92 2.50
C SER A 349 12.61 -26.68 2.42
N TRP A 350 13.51 -26.23 1.55
CA TRP A 350 14.89 -26.72 1.47
C TRP A 350 15.68 -26.45 2.75
N GLU A 351 15.45 -25.29 3.36
CA GLU A 351 16.04 -24.86 4.62
C GLU A 351 15.68 -25.83 5.75
N ARG A 352 14.43 -26.34 5.81
CA ARG A 352 14.07 -27.36 6.81
C ARG A 352 14.80 -28.67 6.56
N VAL A 353 14.98 -29.07 5.30
CA VAL A 353 15.74 -30.29 4.97
C VAL A 353 17.17 -30.17 5.47
N ALA A 354 17.81 -29.01 5.30
CA ALA A 354 19.15 -28.72 5.78
C ALA A 354 19.23 -28.65 7.31
N HIS A 355 18.29 -27.96 7.96
CA HIS A 355 18.22 -27.91 9.42
C HIS A 355 18.14 -29.30 10.05
N ASN A 356 17.30 -30.18 9.48
CA ASN A 356 17.14 -31.55 9.96
C ASN A 356 18.40 -32.42 9.77
N THR A 357 19.42 -31.95 9.04
CA THR A 357 20.75 -32.59 9.03
C THR A 357 21.47 -32.43 10.36
N GLY A 358 21.05 -31.53 11.26
CA GLY A 358 21.71 -31.28 12.54
C GLY A 358 23.16 -30.79 12.44
N MET A 359 23.60 -30.36 11.26
CA MET A 359 24.92 -29.80 11.02
C MET A 359 24.85 -28.27 11.13
N ALA A 360 25.71 -27.68 11.96
CA ALA A 360 25.73 -26.23 12.17
C ALA A 360 26.11 -25.45 10.90
N SER A 361 27.06 -25.98 10.13
CA SER A 361 27.44 -25.44 8.82
C SER A 361 28.00 -26.52 7.92
N PHE A 362 27.70 -26.44 6.63
CA PHE A 362 28.23 -27.36 5.63
C PHE A 362 28.21 -26.75 4.23
N VAL A 363 29.00 -27.33 3.34
CA VAL A 363 28.84 -27.14 1.89
C VAL A 363 28.39 -28.47 1.27
N LEU A 364 27.31 -28.40 0.49
CA LEU A 364 26.88 -29.49 -0.36
C LEU A 364 27.35 -29.19 -1.79
N ASN A 365 28.39 -29.88 -2.25
CA ASN A 365 28.77 -29.86 -3.67
C ASN A 365 27.74 -30.70 -4.45
N ILE A 366 26.71 -30.05 -4.98
CA ILE A 366 25.54 -30.74 -5.57
C ILE A 366 25.95 -31.54 -6.81
N ARG A 367 26.85 -30.99 -7.64
CA ARG A 367 27.35 -31.69 -8.83
C ARG A 367 28.04 -33.01 -8.46
N GLU A 368 28.84 -33.02 -7.41
CA GLU A 368 29.56 -34.22 -6.97
C GLU A 368 28.65 -35.17 -6.19
N ALA A 369 27.85 -34.65 -5.24
CA ALA A 369 26.95 -35.46 -4.42
C ALA A 369 25.91 -36.20 -5.27
N GLY A 370 25.38 -35.57 -6.33
CA GLY A 370 24.45 -36.18 -7.27
C GLY A 370 25.05 -37.29 -8.14
N LEU A 371 26.38 -37.37 -8.26
CA LEU A 371 27.05 -38.47 -8.97
C LEU A 371 27.17 -39.74 -8.11
N HIS A 372 27.12 -39.59 -6.79
CA HIS A 372 27.31 -40.70 -5.85
C HIS A 372 26.00 -41.30 -5.32
N ASP A 373 24.89 -40.55 -5.37
CA ASP A 373 23.58 -41.02 -4.93
C ASP A 373 22.46 -40.55 -5.89
N GLU A 374 21.93 -41.48 -6.68
CA GLU A 374 20.83 -41.23 -7.64
C GLU A 374 19.51 -40.81 -6.95
N ARG A 375 19.30 -41.20 -5.69
CA ARG A 375 18.13 -40.76 -4.92
C ARG A 375 18.29 -39.31 -4.49
N LEU A 376 19.48 -38.92 -4.04
CA LEU A 376 19.79 -37.52 -3.74
C LEU A 376 19.60 -36.65 -4.98
N LYS A 377 20.17 -37.06 -6.11
CA LYS A 377 20.04 -36.35 -7.39
C LYS A 377 18.58 -36.12 -7.76
N ARG A 378 17.74 -37.17 -7.75
CA ARG A 378 16.30 -37.03 -8.05
C ARG A 378 15.61 -36.11 -7.07
N ALA A 379 15.91 -36.23 -5.78
CA ALA A 379 15.30 -35.39 -4.76
C ALA A 379 15.65 -33.91 -4.96
N LEU A 380 16.91 -33.59 -5.27
CA LEU A 380 17.37 -32.22 -5.52
C LEU A 380 16.80 -31.59 -6.80
N GLU A 381 16.26 -32.40 -7.72
CA GLU A 381 15.53 -31.93 -8.91
C GLU A 381 14.04 -31.65 -8.64
N GLU A 382 13.50 -32.06 -7.47
CA GLU A 382 12.12 -31.73 -7.08
C GLU A 382 12.00 -30.26 -6.70
N GLN A 383 10.84 -29.65 -6.98
CA GLN A 383 10.55 -28.30 -6.51
C GLN A 383 10.10 -28.30 -5.04
N LYS A 384 10.86 -27.64 -4.17
CA LYS A 384 10.45 -27.28 -2.79
C LYS A 384 10.51 -25.77 -2.61
N LEU A 385 9.98 -25.29 -1.49
CA LEU A 385 10.12 -23.88 -1.16
C LEU A 385 11.57 -23.57 -0.78
N GLU A 386 12.03 -22.40 -1.19
CA GLU A 386 13.31 -21.79 -0.85
C GLU A 386 13.06 -20.34 -0.43
N ARG A 387 13.80 -19.90 0.57
CA ARG A 387 13.72 -18.57 1.19
C ARG A 387 14.63 -17.57 0.48
N PHE A 388 14.09 -16.37 0.27
CA PHE A 388 14.73 -15.22 -0.37
C PHE A 388 14.34 -13.96 0.41
N ILE A 389 15.26 -13.42 1.20
CA ILE A 389 15.03 -12.20 1.99
C ILE A 389 15.81 -11.05 1.35
N GLY A 390 15.12 -10.15 0.65
CA GLY A 390 15.74 -8.94 0.12
C GLY A 390 16.14 -7.94 1.21
N VAL A 391 16.21 -6.67 0.84
CA VAL A 391 16.52 -5.56 1.77
C VAL A 391 15.35 -5.20 2.68
N ILE A 392 14.16 -5.70 2.33
CA ILE A 392 12.95 -5.64 3.14
C ILE A 392 12.60 -7.03 3.63
N TYR A 393 12.26 -7.14 4.92
CA TYR A 393 11.80 -8.38 5.51
C TYR A 393 10.43 -8.22 6.18
N LYS A 394 9.49 -9.10 5.82
CA LYS A 394 8.11 -9.14 6.33
C LYS A 394 7.83 -10.50 6.99
N PRO A 395 8.15 -10.67 8.29
CA PRO A 395 7.98 -11.95 8.97
C PRO A 395 6.51 -12.38 9.06
N GLU A 396 5.56 -11.45 9.17
CA GLU A 396 4.12 -11.74 9.30
C GLU A 396 3.54 -12.38 8.03
N THR A 397 4.13 -12.09 6.87
CA THR A 397 3.72 -12.61 5.56
C THR A 397 4.83 -13.39 4.88
N GLU A 398 5.76 -13.98 5.64
CA GLU A 398 7.02 -14.53 5.11
C GLU A 398 6.81 -15.53 3.98
N ARG A 399 5.82 -16.42 4.09
CA ARG A 399 5.51 -17.39 3.03
C ARG A 399 5.17 -16.70 1.71
N GLN A 400 4.34 -15.65 1.77
CA GLN A 400 3.88 -14.90 0.61
C GLN A 400 4.89 -13.85 0.16
N SER A 401 5.86 -13.45 0.98
CA SER A 401 6.79 -12.37 0.66
C SER A 401 8.20 -12.84 0.35
N HIS A 402 8.62 -13.99 0.90
CA HIS A 402 10.02 -14.42 0.95
C HIS A 402 10.24 -15.89 0.54
N TYR A 403 9.22 -16.60 0.06
CA TYR A 403 9.38 -17.98 -0.40
C TYR A 403 8.94 -18.17 -1.84
N SER A 404 9.78 -18.85 -2.61
CA SER A 404 9.51 -19.26 -4.00
C SER A 404 9.82 -20.74 -4.16
N ARG A 405 9.19 -21.43 -5.12
CA ARG A 405 9.55 -22.82 -5.43
C ARG A 405 10.82 -22.85 -6.25
N ALA A 406 11.76 -23.72 -5.88
CA ALA A 406 12.99 -23.95 -6.60
C ALA A 406 13.42 -25.42 -6.56
N ALA A 407 14.06 -25.88 -7.63
CA ALA A 407 14.74 -27.18 -7.68
C ALA A 407 16.24 -26.96 -7.41
N LEU A 408 16.66 -27.18 -6.16
CA LEU A 408 17.98 -26.79 -5.64
C LEU A 408 19.13 -27.31 -6.52
N GLY A 409 19.08 -28.57 -6.95
CA GLY A 409 20.14 -29.19 -7.76
C GLY A 409 20.11 -28.84 -9.24
N LYS A 410 19.10 -28.11 -9.70
CA LYS A 410 19.10 -27.47 -11.02
C LYS A 410 19.40 -25.98 -10.93
N GLN A 411 19.13 -25.34 -9.80
CA GLN A 411 19.37 -23.93 -9.58
C GLN A 411 20.85 -23.63 -9.31
N PHE A 412 21.51 -24.44 -8.47
CA PHE A 412 22.88 -24.23 -8.01
C PHE A 412 23.79 -25.42 -8.33
N ASP A 413 25.10 -25.17 -8.27
CA ASP A 413 26.14 -26.20 -8.40
C ASP A 413 26.66 -26.65 -7.03
N ALA A 414 26.59 -25.77 -6.05
CA ALA A 414 26.83 -26.06 -4.65
C ALA A 414 25.90 -25.20 -3.77
N TRP A 415 25.70 -25.63 -2.52
CA TRP A 415 24.91 -24.89 -1.55
C TRP A 415 25.64 -24.80 -0.21
N LEU A 416 25.84 -23.57 0.25
CA LEU A 416 26.47 -23.24 1.53
C LEU A 416 25.39 -23.02 2.59
N TRP A 417 25.49 -23.76 3.69
CA TRP A 417 24.51 -23.73 4.76
C TRP A 417 25.12 -23.20 6.06
N PHE A 418 24.37 -22.32 6.73
CA PHE A 418 24.56 -21.95 8.13
C PHE A 418 23.24 -22.11 8.86
N ASP A 419 23.18 -22.97 9.87
CA ASP A 419 21.91 -23.26 10.55
C ASP A 419 21.35 -22.02 11.24
N ARG A 420 22.19 -21.27 11.94
CA ARG A 420 21.83 -20.03 12.62
C ARG A 420 22.76 -18.90 12.23
N THR A 421 22.19 -17.74 11.94
CA THR A 421 22.93 -16.57 11.42
C THR A 421 22.69 -15.28 12.20
N GLU A 422 23.58 -14.30 12.05
CA GLU A 422 23.49 -12.98 12.66
C GLU A 422 23.32 -11.86 11.62
N ALA A 423 22.67 -10.77 12.02
CA ALA A 423 22.58 -9.57 11.19
C ALA A 423 23.98 -8.98 10.93
N VAL A 424 24.20 -8.43 9.73
CA VAL A 424 25.43 -7.68 9.42
C VAL A 424 25.65 -6.53 10.41
N LYS A 425 26.91 -6.13 10.55
CA LYS A 425 27.29 -4.98 11.39
C LYS A 425 27.41 -3.74 10.50
N PRO A 426 26.35 -2.92 10.37
CA PRO A 426 26.37 -1.75 9.50
C PRO A 426 27.32 -0.68 10.03
N LEU A 427 27.89 0.12 9.13
CA LEU A 427 28.62 1.33 9.49
C LEU A 427 27.65 2.46 9.89
N GLU A 428 26.49 2.53 9.23
CA GLU A 428 25.42 3.47 9.56
C GLU A 428 24.11 2.74 9.84
N LYS A 429 23.47 3.04 10.97
CA LYS A 429 22.16 2.46 11.32
C LYS A 429 20.98 3.27 10.77
N ARG A 430 21.20 4.54 10.48
CA ARG A 430 20.15 5.47 10.03
C ARG A 430 20.18 5.55 8.51
N GLN A 431 19.04 5.31 7.89
CA GLN A 431 18.88 5.45 6.46
C GLN A 431 18.83 6.92 6.08
N LEU A 432 19.63 7.33 5.11
CA LEU A 432 19.50 8.64 4.49
C LEU A 432 18.22 8.66 3.66
N LYS A 433 17.50 9.79 3.67
CA LYS A 433 16.35 9.96 2.77
C LYS A 433 16.88 10.04 1.35
N THR A 434 16.79 8.93 0.62
CA THR A 434 17.13 8.85 -0.80
C THR A 434 15.88 8.53 -1.59
N PRO A 435 15.80 8.92 -2.87
CA PRO A 435 14.61 8.60 -3.66
C PRO A 435 14.50 7.11 -3.98
N ALA A 436 13.27 6.64 -4.16
CA ALA A 436 12.96 5.22 -4.08
C ALA A 436 13.36 4.46 -5.37
N GLY A 437 14.25 3.48 -5.26
CA GLY A 437 14.55 2.50 -6.32
C GLY A 437 13.64 1.28 -6.21
N LEU A 438 12.40 1.36 -6.67
CA LEU A 438 11.35 0.36 -6.39
C LEU A 438 11.58 -1.02 -7.06
N GLU A 439 12.52 -1.87 -6.61
CA GLU A 439 12.58 -3.30 -7.01
C GLU A 439 13.56 -4.25 -6.23
N GLU A 440 13.68 -4.15 -4.90
CA GLU A 440 14.43 -5.15 -4.08
C GLU A 440 13.55 -5.92 -3.06
N THR A 441 12.28 -6.12 -3.39
CA THR A 441 11.26 -6.81 -2.57
C THR A 441 10.90 -8.21 -3.09
N TYR A 442 11.83 -8.85 -3.81
CA TYR A 442 11.67 -10.21 -4.34
C TYR A 442 11.34 -11.21 -3.22
N PRO A 443 10.51 -12.25 -3.47
CA PRO A 443 9.82 -12.62 -4.70
C PRO A 443 8.63 -11.77 -5.17
N PHE A 444 8.09 -10.80 -4.43
CA PHE A 444 6.78 -10.20 -4.79
C PHE A 444 6.77 -8.67 -4.71
N GLY A 445 7.60 -8.03 -5.54
CA GLY A 445 7.75 -6.57 -5.58
C GLY A 445 6.46 -5.79 -5.81
N PHE A 446 5.50 -6.39 -6.49
CA PHE A 446 4.20 -5.83 -6.85
C PHE A 446 3.37 -5.29 -5.66
N ILE A 447 3.39 -5.95 -4.49
CA ILE A 447 2.59 -5.52 -3.32
C ILE A 447 3.18 -4.26 -2.69
N ALA A 448 4.51 -4.11 -2.70
CA ALA A 448 5.19 -2.90 -2.25
C ALA A 448 5.05 -1.77 -3.29
N MET A 449 5.10 -2.11 -4.58
CA MET A 449 4.86 -1.17 -5.67
C MET A 449 3.47 -0.55 -5.58
N LEU A 450 2.40 -1.34 -5.39
CA LEU A 450 1.03 -0.82 -5.20
C LEU A 450 0.91 0.11 -3.99
N ALA A 451 1.56 -0.21 -2.88
CA ALA A 451 1.54 0.64 -1.68
C ALA A 451 2.31 1.96 -1.89
N ALA A 452 3.46 1.92 -2.58
CA ALA A 452 4.24 3.10 -2.92
C ALA A 452 3.55 3.97 -3.98
N LEU A 453 2.95 3.38 -5.01
CA LEU A 453 2.17 4.07 -6.03
C LEU A 453 0.95 4.77 -5.40
N VAL A 454 0.26 4.10 -4.46
CA VAL A 454 -0.83 4.71 -3.69
C VAL A 454 -0.32 5.86 -2.81
N SER A 455 0.82 5.70 -2.14
CA SER A 455 1.40 6.77 -1.29
C SER A 455 1.84 7.98 -2.11
N ILE A 456 2.57 7.76 -3.21
CA ILE A 456 3.13 8.81 -4.07
C ILE A 456 2.03 9.54 -4.84
N VAL A 457 1.05 8.81 -5.40
CA VAL A 457 -0.12 9.42 -6.04
C VAL A 457 -0.91 10.24 -5.02
N ASN A 458 -1.06 9.77 -3.79
CA ASN A 458 -1.73 10.53 -2.73
C ASN A 458 -0.94 11.80 -2.32
N ASP A 459 0.38 11.71 -2.19
CA ASP A 459 1.20 12.84 -1.72
C ASP A 459 1.36 13.93 -2.78
N VAL A 460 1.57 13.55 -4.05
CA VAL A 460 1.75 14.49 -5.16
C VAL A 460 0.41 15.08 -5.61
N ALA A 461 -0.64 14.27 -5.76
CA ALA A 461 -1.93 14.75 -6.28
C ALA A 461 -2.81 15.40 -5.19
N LEU A 462 -2.73 14.96 -3.93
CA LEU A 462 -3.67 15.36 -2.88
C LEU A 462 -3.04 16.16 -1.75
N GLY A 463 -1.72 16.34 -1.66
CA GLY A 463 -1.07 17.10 -0.58
C GLY A 463 -1.69 18.48 -0.26
N PRO A 464 -1.98 19.33 -1.26
CA PRO A 464 -2.71 20.59 -1.05
C PRO A 464 -4.17 20.41 -0.59
N GLN A 465 -4.85 19.35 -1.05
CA GLN A 465 -6.24 19.05 -0.66
C GLN A 465 -6.31 18.46 0.75
N ASN A 466 -5.38 17.59 1.12
CA ASN A 466 -5.26 16.99 2.46
C ASN A 466 -5.07 18.05 3.54
N ARG A 467 -4.33 19.14 3.24
CA ARG A 467 -4.23 20.30 4.15
C ARG A 467 -5.54 21.07 4.32
N LYS A 468 -6.35 21.19 3.25
CA LYS A 468 -7.68 21.83 3.32
C LYS A 468 -8.65 20.96 4.13
N VAL A 469 -8.67 19.65 3.89
CA VAL A 469 -9.46 18.68 4.65
C VAL A 469 -9.12 18.75 6.14
N LYS A 470 -7.82 18.71 6.48
CA LYS A 470 -7.37 18.85 7.87
C LYS A 470 -7.84 20.16 8.51
N LYS A 471 -7.66 21.30 7.83
CA LYS A 471 -8.10 22.62 8.33
C LYS A 471 -9.61 22.68 8.58
N TYR A 472 -10.40 22.07 7.70
CA TYR A 472 -11.86 21.97 7.86
C TYR A 472 -12.23 21.16 9.10
N LEU A 473 -11.66 19.97 9.26
CA LEU A 473 -11.92 19.08 10.39
C LEU A 473 -11.49 19.71 11.72
N ASP A 474 -10.33 20.35 11.76
CA ASP A 474 -9.85 21.09 12.93
C ASP A 474 -10.83 22.23 13.28
N SER A 475 -11.36 22.93 12.28
CA SER A 475 -12.33 24.03 12.47
C SER A 475 -13.70 23.52 12.92
N ALA A 476 -14.14 22.34 12.45
CA ALA A 476 -15.38 21.69 12.87
C ALA A 476 -15.37 21.31 14.36
N THR A 477 -14.19 21.09 14.95
CA THR A 477 -14.01 20.81 16.39
C THR A 477 -13.79 22.06 17.26
N CYS A 478 -13.55 23.23 16.63
CA CYS A 478 -13.14 24.44 17.33
C CYS A 478 -14.35 25.20 17.90
N GLY A 479 -14.87 24.70 19.02
CA GLY A 479 -16.00 25.26 19.76
C GLY A 479 -16.96 24.15 20.17
N ARG A 480 -16.77 23.59 21.37
CA ARG A 480 -17.67 22.58 21.94
C ARG A 480 -19.13 23.05 21.78
N SER A 481 -19.92 22.20 21.13
CA SER A 481 -21.39 22.22 21.02
C SER A 481 -22.12 23.35 20.28
N GLU A 482 -21.49 24.39 19.70
CA GLU A 482 -22.28 25.45 19.02
C GLU A 482 -22.24 25.45 17.48
N SER A 483 -21.19 24.95 16.82
CA SER A 483 -21.00 25.15 15.37
C SER A 483 -21.78 24.16 14.49
N ILE A 484 -21.85 22.88 14.88
CA ILE A 484 -22.65 21.85 14.19
C ILE A 484 -24.11 21.90 14.65
N CYS A 485 -24.36 22.25 15.92
CA CYS A 485 -25.70 22.48 16.45
C CYS A 485 -26.37 23.72 15.83
N LYS A 486 -25.59 24.71 15.36
CA LYS A 486 -26.07 25.78 14.46
C LYS A 486 -26.26 25.29 13.02
N LEU A 487 -26.95 24.16 12.86
CA LEU A 487 -27.89 23.91 11.76
C LEU A 487 -29.03 24.96 11.69
N HIS A 488 -28.78 26.20 12.14
CA HIS A 488 -29.63 27.38 12.00
C HIS A 488 -29.63 27.91 10.55
N PHE A 489 -29.30 27.06 9.59
CA PHE A 489 -29.16 27.38 8.18
C PHE A 489 -30.31 26.76 7.35
N ILE A 490 -31.28 26.08 8.01
CA ILE A 490 -32.62 25.86 7.41
C ILE A 490 -33.52 27.11 7.57
N SER A 491 -33.21 28.02 8.52
CA SER A 491 -34.09 29.18 8.80
C SER A 491 -34.11 30.24 7.70
N THR A 492 -33.13 30.26 6.81
CA THR A 492 -32.95 31.30 5.77
C THR A 492 -33.44 30.87 4.39
N ALA A 493 -33.52 29.56 4.13
CA ALA A 493 -34.32 29.02 3.02
C ALA A 493 -35.83 29.26 3.24
N SER A 494 -36.25 29.49 4.49
CA SER A 494 -37.64 29.79 4.88
C SER A 494 -37.98 31.29 4.85
N LYS A 495 -37.66 31.99 3.76
CA LYS A 495 -38.39 33.23 3.44
C LYS A 495 -39.81 32.85 2.95
N ALA A 496 -40.68 32.51 3.92
CA ALA A 496 -42.12 32.81 4.01
C ALA A 496 -43.16 31.66 4.17
N HIS A 497 -42.89 30.37 3.87
CA HIS A 497 -43.97 29.34 3.92
C HIS A 497 -43.81 28.19 4.95
N PRO A 498 -42.68 27.47 5.05
CA PRO A 498 -42.58 26.30 5.94
C PRO A 498 -42.60 26.65 7.43
N SER A 499 -41.95 27.75 7.84
CA SER A 499 -41.89 28.17 9.25
C SER A 499 -43.24 28.59 9.84
N ARG A 500 -44.11 29.21 9.04
CA ARG A 500 -45.45 29.60 9.47
C ARG A 500 -46.36 28.39 9.71
N ASN A 501 -46.28 27.39 8.84
CA ASN A 501 -47.03 26.13 9.00
C ASN A 501 -46.52 25.32 10.19
N ALA A 502 -45.20 25.22 10.40
CA ALA A 502 -44.64 24.56 11.57
C ALA A 502 -45.08 25.24 12.88
N SER A 503 -45.05 26.58 12.94
CA SER A 503 -45.54 27.33 14.10
C SER A 503 -47.03 27.10 14.39
N PHE A 504 -47.85 27.03 13.34
CA PHE A 504 -49.29 26.77 13.48
C PHE A 504 -49.56 25.37 14.02
N VAL A 505 -48.95 24.33 13.43
CA VAL A 505 -49.08 22.93 13.86
C VAL A 505 -48.56 22.71 15.29
N PHE A 506 -47.42 23.32 15.62
CA PHE A 506 -46.90 23.28 16.99
C PHE A 506 -47.90 23.87 18.00
N SER A 507 -48.53 24.99 17.64
CA SER A 507 -49.49 25.68 18.50
C SER A 507 -50.82 24.94 18.67
N SER A 508 -51.25 24.14 17.68
CA SER A 508 -52.51 23.39 17.72
C SER A 508 -52.43 22.05 18.47
N GLY A 509 -51.22 21.49 18.63
CA GLY A 509 -50.99 20.23 19.36
C GLY A 509 -50.90 20.33 20.89
N LYS A 510 -51.09 21.51 21.50
CA LYS A 510 -50.82 21.73 22.94
C LYS A 510 -51.69 20.88 23.87
N ALA A 511 -51.08 20.28 24.90
CA ALA A 511 -51.78 19.87 26.12
C ALA A 511 -51.93 21.07 27.06
N THR A 512 -53.15 21.56 27.28
CA THR A 512 -53.40 22.69 28.20
C THR A 512 -53.47 22.21 29.64
N ALA A 513 -52.51 22.63 30.46
CA ALA A 513 -52.81 22.98 31.84
C ALA A 513 -51.97 24.16 32.38
N HIS A 514 -50.64 24.18 32.27
CA HIS A 514 -49.84 25.19 33.02
C HIS A 514 -48.56 25.67 32.30
N GLY A 515 -48.72 26.45 31.21
CA GLY A 515 -47.78 27.51 30.82
C GLY A 515 -46.29 27.21 30.69
N ILE A 516 -45.90 26.31 29.78
CA ILE A 516 -44.84 26.36 28.74
C ILE A 516 -44.95 25.00 28.04
N SER A 517 -45.22 24.97 26.72
CA SER A 517 -45.71 23.78 26.03
C SER A 517 -44.62 23.09 25.22
N ASP A 518 -44.01 22.04 25.77
CA ASP A 518 -43.22 21.09 24.99
C ASP A 518 -44.13 20.06 24.32
N TRP A 519 -43.69 19.53 23.18
CA TRP A 519 -44.34 18.41 22.50
C TRP A 519 -43.93 17.08 23.13
N ASN A 520 -44.86 16.16 23.26
CA ASN A 520 -44.65 14.81 23.79
C ASN A 520 -45.52 13.78 23.04
N GLU A 521 -45.32 12.49 23.34
CA GLU A 521 -46.01 11.37 22.68
C GLU A 521 -47.55 11.50 22.71
N GLU A 522 -48.11 11.92 23.85
CA GLU A 522 -49.56 12.14 24.00
C GLU A 522 -50.07 13.25 23.08
N SER A 523 -49.32 14.35 22.98
CA SER A 523 -49.67 15.50 22.15
C SER A 523 -49.53 15.18 20.66
N PHE A 524 -48.51 14.41 20.28
CA PHE A 524 -48.35 13.86 18.93
C PHE A 524 -49.51 12.92 18.58
N THR A 525 -49.84 11.98 19.46
CA THR A 525 -50.94 11.03 19.26
C THR A 525 -52.28 11.75 19.11
N ARG A 526 -52.53 12.75 19.96
CA ARG A 526 -53.74 13.58 19.87
C ARG A 526 -53.82 14.32 18.54
N HIS A 527 -52.70 14.88 18.07
CA HIS A 527 -52.64 15.55 16.76
C HIS A 527 -53.00 14.59 15.62
N VAL A 528 -52.34 13.43 15.54
CA VAL A 528 -52.60 12.44 14.50
C VAL A 528 -54.05 11.95 14.53
N ARG A 529 -54.60 11.64 15.71
CA ARG A 529 -56.00 11.20 15.87
C ARG A 529 -57.04 12.31 15.63
N SER A 530 -56.64 13.58 15.72
CA SER A 530 -57.55 14.69 15.37
C SER A 530 -57.72 14.87 13.86
N THR A 531 -56.75 14.37 13.09
CA THR A 531 -56.69 14.53 11.63
C THR A 531 -57.08 13.25 10.89
N HIS A 532 -56.87 12.08 11.49
CA HIS A 532 -57.06 10.77 10.89
C HIS A 532 -57.95 9.86 11.76
N SER A 533 -58.71 8.97 11.12
CA SER A 533 -59.63 8.03 11.80
C SER A 533 -58.91 7.14 12.82
N GLU A 534 -59.55 6.87 13.96
CA GLU A 534 -58.98 6.06 15.05
C GLU A 534 -58.77 4.58 14.65
N ALA A 535 -59.51 4.08 13.66
CA ALA A 535 -59.41 2.70 13.18
C ALA A 535 -58.20 2.45 12.26
N SER A 536 -57.65 3.49 11.63
CA SER A 536 -56.69 3.33 10.54
C SER A 536 -55.21 3.40 10.97
N ILE A 537 -54.89 3.91 12.16
CA ILE A 537 -53.50 3.95 12.67
C ILE A 537 -53.44 3.30 14.05
N SER A 538 -52.76 2.16 14.16
CA SER A 538 -52.66 1.40 15.43
C SER A 538 -51.80 2.12 16.48
N SER A 539 -52.01 1.80 17.77
CA SER A 539 -51.16 2.33 18.85
C SER A 539 -49.67 1.99 18.68
N ALA A 540 -49.35 0.81 18.12
CA ALA A 540 -47.98 0.42 17.80
C ALA A 540 -47.37 1.30 16.69
N ALA A 541 -48.16 1.64 15.67
CA ALA A 541 -47.76 2.58 14.62
C ALA A 541 -47.55 4.00 15.18
N LEU A 542 -48.37 4.46 16.13
CA LEU A 542 -48.21 5.77 16.77
C LEU A 542 -46.92 5.86 17.61
N GLN A 543 -46.60 4.81 18.39
CA GLN A 543 -45.35 4.72 19.15
C GLN A 543 -44.12 4.72 18.22
N PHE A 544 -44.22 3.99 17.11
CA PHE A 544 -43.22 3.97 16.06
C PHE A 544 -42.99 5.36 15.45
N LEU A 545 -44.07 6.04 15.04
CA LEU A 545 -44.01 7.36 14.46
C LEU A 545 -43.42 8.37 15.45
N TRP A 546 -43.86 8.37 16.70
CA TRP A 546 -43.30 9.26 17.73
C TRP A 546 -41.79 9.06 17.90
N ARG A 547 -41.31 7.80 17.98
CA ARG A 547 -39.88 7.50 18.08
C ARG A 547 -39.09 8.04 16.90
N SER A 548 -39.61 7.87 15.68
CA SER A 548 -38.99 8.41 14.48
C SER A 548 -39.00 9.95 14.48
N PHE A 549 -40.09 10.58 14.92
CA PHE A 549 -40.17 12.05 15.01
C PHE A 549 -39.15 12.63 16.00
N HIS A 550 -39.08 12.03 17.20
CA HIS A 550 -38.13 12.42 18.24
C HIS A 550 -36.68 12.28 17.78
N PHE A 551 -36.36 11.23 17.01
CA PHE A 551 -35.04 11.08 16.39
C PHE A 551 -34.69 12.28 15.49
N TYR A 552 -35.58 12.70 14.60
CA TYR A 552 -35.35 13.86 13.72
C TYR A 552 -35.30 15.19 14.49
N ALA A 553 -35.99 15.30 15.62
CA ALA A 553 -35.99 16.50 16.45
C ALA A 553 -34.59 16.82 17.01
N HIS A 554 -33.80 15.79 17.28
CA HIS A 554 -32.47 15.89 17.88
C HIS A 554 -31.32 15.56 16.90
N HIS A 555 -31.59 15.26 15.63
CA HIS A 555 -30.57 14.99 14.61
C HIS A 555 -29.57 16.17 14.46
N PRO A 556 -28.24 15.93 14.38
CA PRO A 556 -27.54 14.63 14.26
C PRO A 556 -27.17 13.95 15.59
N PHE A 557 -27.65 14.47 16.72
CA PHE A 557 -27.37 13.94 18.05
C PHE A 557 -28.66 13.40 18.70
N PRO A 558 -29.23 12.31 18.17
CA PRO A 558 -30.52 11.79 18.63
C PRO A 558 -30.47 11.46 20.13
N GLN A 559 -31.54 11.81 20.85
CA GLN A 559 -31.72 11.45 22.26
C GLN A 559 -32.64 10.21 22.37
N ASP A 560 -32.30 9.27 23.27
CA ASP A 560 -32.99 7.98 23.41
C ASP A 560 -34.05 7.96 24.53
N SER A 561 -34.59 9.12 24.91
CA SER A 561 -35.70 9.19 25.87
C SER A 561 -37.02 8.81 25.19
N GLN A 562 -37.59 7.66 25.58
CA GLN A 562 -38.92 7.21 25.10
C GLN A 562 -40.05 8.23 25.40
N HIS A 563 -39.85 9.09 26.40
CA HIS A 563 -40.81 10.11 26.83
C HIS A 563 -40.23 11.53 26.78
N GLY A 564 -39.27 11.78 25.89
CA GLY A 564 -38.60 13.07 25.77
C GLY A 564 -39.53 14.22 25.39
N GLN A 565 -39.23 15.40 25.89
CA GLN A 565 -39.91 16.64 25.56
C GLN A 565 -39.22 17.29 24.35
N VAL A 566 -40.02 17.72 23.37
CA VAL A 566 -39.55 18.39 22.16
C VAL A 566 -39.93 19.86 22.23
N ASP A 567 -38.94 20.74 22.35
CA ASP A 567 -39.14 22.19 22.28
C ASP A 567 -39.49 22.66 20.85
N PHE A 568 -39.74 23.96 20.68
CA PHE A 568 -40.12 24.49 19.37
C PHE A 568 -39.03 24.38 18.30
N ASP A 569 -37.76 24.56 18.67
CA ASP A 569 -36.65 24.52 17.72
C ASP A 569 -36.38 23.07 17.25
N ALA A 570 -36.46 22.11 18.17
CA ALA A 570 -36.38 20.68 17.90
C ALA A 570 -37.59 20.21 17.08
N PHE A 571 -38.81 20.66 17.41
CA PHE A 571 -40.00 20.39 16.62
C PHE A 571 -39.87 20.92 15.19
N GLN A 572 -39.43 22.17 15.05
CA GLN A 572 -39.23 22.80 13.76
C GLN A 572 -38.21 22.02 12.92
N ARG A 573 -37.11 21.58 13.54
CA ARG A 573 -36.11 20.72 12.88
C ARG A 573 -36.71 19.41 12.39
N ALA A 574 -37.46 18.72 13.24
CA ALA A 574 -38.08 17.46 12.88
C ALA A 574 -39.02 17.60 11.68
N VAL A 575 -39.91 18.60 11.71
CA VAL A 575 -40.85 18.88 10.61
C VAL A 575 -40.13 19.28 9.32
N LEU A 576 -39.04 20.04 9.42
CA LEU A 576 -38.25 20.43 8.25
C LEU A 576 -37.55 19.23 7.59
N LEU A 577 -36.92 18.35 8.40
CA LEU A 577 -36.22 17.17 7.90
C LEU A 577 -37.16 16.07 7.41
N THR A 578 -38.39 16.02 7.91
CA THR A 578 -39.38 15.00 7.54
C THR A 578 -40.37 15.51 6.50
N ALA A 579 -41.36 16.31 6.91
CA ALA A 579 -42.45 16.75 6.06
C ALA A 579 -41.98 17.65 4.91
N PHE A 580 -40.97 18.50 5.14
CA PHE A 580 -40.48 19.43 4.12
C PHE A 580 -39.27 18.93 3.32
N GLN A 581 -38.76 17.72 3.58
CA GLN A 581 -37.63 17.13 2.84
C GLN A 581 -36.40 18.06 2.78
N CYS A 582 -36.14 18.77 3.88
CA CYS A 582 -35.01 19.71 3.97
C CYS A 582 -33.69 19.01 4.35
N ASP A 583 -33.64 17.67 4.32
CA ASP A 583 -32.40 16.89 4.49
C ASP A 583 -31.40 17.19 3.35
N GLY A 584 -31.90 17.38 2.12
CA GLY A 584 -31.09 17.89 0.99
C GLY A 584 -30.63 19.34 1.13
N LEU A 585 -31.13 20.08 2.12
CA LEU A 585 -30.70 21.44 2.46
C LEU A 585 -29.68 21.45 3.61
N LEU A 586 -29.38 20.30 4.22
CA LEU A 586 -28.31 20.18 5.20
C LEU A 586 -26.99 20.62 4.56
N GLY A 587 -26.35 21.59 5.19
CA GLY A 587 -25.15 22.20 4.61
C GLY A 587 -25.45 23.13 3.45
N THR A 588 -26.59 23.82 3.37
CA THR A 588 -26.77 24.94 2.43
C THR A 588 -26.93 26.24 3.21
N ARG A 589 -26.24 27.33 2.85
CA ARG A 589 -26.81 28.69 2.98
C ARG A 589 -26.05 29.80 2.27
N GLU A 590 -26.88 30.79 1.92
CA GLU A 590 -26.69 32.21 1.59
C GLU A 590 -25.32 32.86 1.90
N LEU A 591 -24.90 33.73 0.96
CA LEU A 591 -23.68 34.54 0.85
C LEU A 591 -22.46 33.78 0.27
N ASP A 592 -22.48 33.69 -1.07
CA ASP A 592 -21.43 33.36 -2.04
C ASP A 592 -20.76 31.97 -2.05
N TRP A 593 -21.22 30.97 -1.28
CA TRP A 593 -20.61 29.63 -1.32
C TRP A 593 -21.62 28.49 -1.34
N PHE A 594 -21.38 27.52 -2.23
CA PHE A 594 -22.08 26.24 -2.29
C PHE A 594 -21.29 25.16 -1.53
N TRP A 595 -22.00 24.13 -1.08
CA TRP A 595 -21.45 22.98 -0.36
C TRP A 595 -21.55 21.73 -1.24
N ARG A 596 -20.79 20.68 -0.94
CA ARG A 596 -20.62 19.52 -1.83
C ARG A 596 -21.97 18.85 -2.13
N ASN A 597 -22.28 18.67 -3.42
CA ASN A 597 -23.48 17.97 -3.90
C ASN A 597 -23.07 16.65 -4.56
N ASP A 598 -23.09 15.56 -3.79
CA ASP A 598 -22.82 14.20 -4.27
C ASP A 598 -24.13 13.40 -4.21
N ALA A 599 -24.89 13.39 -5.31
CA ALA A 599 -26.24 12.84 -5.33
C ALA A 599 -26.34 11.36 -4.90
N ALA A 600 -25.28 10.56 -5.11
CA ALA A 600 -25.24 9.15 -4.72
C ALA A 600 -25.00 9.00 -3.22
N PHE A 601 -24.03 9.74 -2.67
CA PHE A 601 -23.77 9.77 -1.23
C PHE A 601 -24.98 10.30 -0.45
N PHE A 602 -25.59 11.40 -0.91
CA PHE A 602 -26.77 12.00 -0.29
C PHE A 602 -27.95 11.02 -0.26
N ARG A 603 -28.23 10.32 -1.37
CA ARG A 603 -29.29 9.31 -1.42
C ARG A 603 -29.06 8.20 -0.40
N ARG A 604 -27.82 7.72 -0.28
CA ARG A 604 -27.44 6.68 0.68
C ARG A 604 -27.60 7.17 2.13
N ALA A 605 -27.04 8.34 2.45
CA ALA A 605 -27.11 8.93 3.79
C ALA A 605 -28.56 9.22 4.22
N SER A 606 -29.40 9.78 3.33
CA SER A 606 -30.82 10.01 3.61
C SER A 606 -31.59 8.69 3.84
N PHE A 607 -31.25 7.63 3.11
CA PHE A 607 -31.88 6.31 3.30
C PHE A 607 -31.45 5.65 4.61
N GLU A 608 -30.16 5.69 4.93
CA GLU A 608 -29.63 5.22 6.21
C GLU A 608 -30.21 6.03 7.39
N LEU A 609 -30.50 7.32 7.20
CA LEU A 609 -31.16 8.17 8.19
C LEU A 609 -32.61 7.74 8.47
N ILE A 610 -33.39 7.41 7.43
CA ILE A 610 -34.73 6.81 7.58
C ILE A 610 -34.63 5.49 8.33
N PHE A 611 -33.66 4.65 7.97
CA PHE A 611 -33.44 3.37 8.62
C PHE A 611 -33.08 3.52 10.11
N ARG A 612 -32.23 4.49 10.47
CA ARG A 612 -31.88 4.80 11.86
C ARG A 612 -33.06 5.37 12.65
N SER A 613 -33.90 6.20 12.03
CA SER A 613 -35.05 6.82 12.70
C SER A 613 -36.10 5.80 13.15
N ILE A 614 -36.19 4.67 12.43
CA ILE A 614 -37.13 3.60 12.75
C ILE A 614 -36.61 2.62 13.82
N GLY A 615 -35.30 2.55 14.02
CA GLY A 615 -34.67 1.62 14.96
C GLY A 615 -35.04 1.84 16.43
N VAL A 616 -34.96 0.77 17.22
CA VAL A 616 -35.16 0.77 18.67
C VAL A 616 -33.80 0.90 19.37
N PRO A 617 -33.63 1.80 20.35
CA PRO A 617 -32.39 1.90 21.13
C PRO A 617 -32.13 0.60 21.91
N GLU A 618 -30.95 0.02 21.78
CA GLU A 618 -30.47 -0.99 22.75
C GLU A 618 -29.81 -0.30 23.94
N THR A 619 -30.32 -0.55 25.14
CA THR A 619 -29.65 -0.16 26.40
C THR A 619 -28.59 -1.20 26.76
N THR A 620 -27.44 -1.17 26.09
CA THR A 620 -26.27 -1.97 26.46
C THR A 620 -25.01 -1.12 26.75
N THR A 621 -24.24 -1.61 27.72
CA THR A 621 -23.09 -1.03 28.46
C THR A 621 -21.86 -0.81 27.54
N PRO A 622 -20.87 0.02 27.90
CA PRO A 622 -19.99 0.70 26.94
C PRO A 622 -18.97 -0.22 26.25
N LEU A 623 -18.73 0.09 24.97
CA LEU A 623 -17.55 -0.29 24.17
C LEU A 623 -17.23 -1.79 24.13
N LEU A 624 -18.15 -2.61 23.62
CA LEU A 624 -17.79 -3.90 23.04
C LEU A 624 -18.16 -3.90 21.56
N LYS A 625 -17.13 -3.79 20.71
CA LYS A 625 -17.11 -4.05 19.26
C LYS A 625 -18.39 -3.68 18.50
N GLN A 626 -18.34 -2.61 17.70
CA GLN A 626 -19.28 -2.43 16.58
C GLN A 626 -19.50 -3.78 15.90
N LYS A 627 -20.71 -4.34 16.00
CA LYS A 627 -21.10 -5.45 15.15
C LYS A 627 -21.17 -4.90 13.73
N ASN A 628 -20.52 -5.56 12.78
CA ASN A 628 -20.57 -5.17 11.37
C ASN A 628 -22.02 -4.96 10.93
N GLY A 629 -22.31 -3.78 10.36
CA GLY A 629 -23.63 -3.43 9.81
C GLY A 629 -24.61 -2.76 10.78
N MET A 630 -24.25 -2.50 12.04
CA MET A 630 -25.09 -1.72 12.97
C MET A 630 -24.78 -0.23 12.91
N THR A 631 -25.84 0.57 12.83
CA THR A 631 -25.79 2.03 12.75
C THR A 631 -25.73 2.66 14.15
N SER A 632 -24.98 3.75 14.30
CA SER A 632 -24.81 4.42 15.60
C SER A 632 -25.00 5.93 15.46
N ALA A 633 -25.26 6.63 16.57
CA ALA A 633 -25.32 8.11 16.57
C ALA A 633 -24.02 8.74 16.00
N LEU A 634 -22.89 8.02 16.07
CA LEU A 634 -21.64 8.43 15.46
C LEU A 634 -21.74 8.52 13.93
N SER A 635 -22.49 7.61 13.30
CA SER A 635 -22.74 7.60 11.86
C SER A 635 -23.55 8.83 11.41
N ASP A 636 -24.54 9.27 12.20
CA ASP A 636 -25.30 10.49 11.91
C ASP A 636 -24.42 11.74 11.92
N ALA A 637 -23.51 11.85 12.90
CA ALA A 637 -22.56 12.94 12.97
C ALA A 637 -21.57 12.92 11.80
N MET A 638 -21.09 11.73 11.40
CA MET A 638 -20.22 11.56 10.24
C MET A 638 -20.92 11.95 8.93
N ASP A 639 -22.17 11.53 8.73
CA ASP A 639 -22.96 11.86 7.54
C ASP A 639 -23.15 13.37 7.42
N VAL A 640 -23.52 14.05 8.52
CA VAL A 640 -23.63 15.52 8.52
C VAL A 640 -22.29 16.19 8.26
N LEU A 641 -21.19 15.72 8.87
CA LEU A 641 -19.85 16.25 8.60
C LEU A 641 -19.46 16.14 7.13
N VAL A 642 -19.86 15.08 6.42
CA VAL A 642 -19.61 14.96 4.98
C VAL A 642 -20.53 15.87 4.17
N MET A 643 -21.81 15.96 4.54
CA MET A 643 -22.80 16.79 3.83
C MET A 643 -22.50 18.29 3.93
N VAL A 644 -21.87 18.74 5.01
CA VAL A 644 -21.49 20.15 5.22
C VAL A 644 -20.04 20.46 4.80
N VAL A 645 -19.42 19.62 3.95
CA VAL A 645 -18.09 19.90 3.35
C VAL A 645 -18.20 21.02 2.30
N PRO A 646 -17.40 22.10 2.40
CA PRO A 646 -17.35 23.16 1.39
C PRO A 646 -17.06 22.63 -0.02
N GLN A 647 -17.79 23.11 -1.04
CA GLN A 647 -17.66 22.60 -2.42
C GLN A 647 -16.26 22.83 -3.03
N PHE A 648 -15.53 23.86 -2.60
CA PHE A 648 -14.16 24.14 -3.07
C PHE A 648 -13.12 23.12 -2.56
N MET A 649 -13.50 22.21 -1.66
CA MET A 649 -12.66 21.08 -1.26
C MET A 649 -12.93 19.90 -2.19
N HIS A 650 -11.95 19.60 -3.05
CA HIS A 650 -12.07 18.55 -4.06
C HIS A 650 -11.82 17.14 -3.49
N ALA A 651 -11.33 17.02 -2.25
CA ALA A 651 -11.17 15.76 -1.54
C ALA A 651 -12.20 15.63 -0.41
N ALA A 652 -12.83 14.46 -0.27
CA ALA A 652 -13.63 14.15 0.91
C ALA A 652 -12.71 13.85 2.10
N PRO A 653 -13.09 14.19 3.34
CA PRO A 653 -12.54 13.53 4.51
C PRO A 653 -12.68 12.00 4.40
N SER A 654 -11.64 11.26 4.82
CA SER A 654 -11.73 9.80 4.94
C SER A 654 -12.65 9.39 6.10
N PRO A 655 -13.23 8.17 6.08
CA PRO A 655 -14.04 7.65 7.18
C PRO A 655 -13.33 7.75 8.55
N GLU A 656 -12.04 7.44 8.61
CA GLU A 656 -11.24 7.49 9.84
C GLU A 656 -11.11 8.91 10.38
N GLN A 657 -10.92 9.89 9.48
CA GLN A 657 -10.86 11.30 9.85
C GLN A 657 -12.19 11.84 10.36
N LEU A 658 -13.30 11.43 9.73
CA LEU A 658 -14.65 11.79 10.14
C LEU A 658 -14.99 11.19 11.50
N GLU A 659 -14.62 9.94 11.73
CA GLU A 659 -14.88 9.24 12.98
C GLU A 659 -14.21 9.93 14.17
N VAL A 660 -12.93 10.33 14.03
CA VAL A 660 -12.20 11.06 15.07
C VAL A 660 -12.88 12.37 15.43
N VAL A 661 -13.32 13.14 14.43
CA VAL A 661 -14.02 14.41 14.64
C VAL A 661 -15.40 14.18 15.24
N ALA A 662 -16.17 13.24 14.69
CA ALA A 662 -17.50 12.90 15.17
C ALA A 662 -17.47 12.46 16.64
N ARG A 663 -16.49 11.63 17.04
CA ARG A 663 -16.30 11.23 18.45
C ARG A 663 -16.04 12.41 19.37
N ASN A 664 -15.32 13.43 18.91
CA ASN A 664 -15.05 14.64 19.69
C ASN A 664 -16.28 15.55 19.86
N LEU A 665 -17.35 15.37 19.06
CA LEU A 665 -18.61 16.10 19.20
C LEU A 665 -19.52 15.54 20.28
N PHE A 666 -19.33 14.28 20.67
CA PHE A 666 -20.04 13.66 21.79
C PHE A 666 -19.28 13.92 23.11
N ASP A 667 -20.01 14.15 24.20
CA ASP A 667 -19.38 14.25 25.52
C ASP A 667 -18.64 12.95 25.88
N ARG A 668 -17.52 13.06 26.62
CA ARG A 668 -16.60 11.94 26.91
C ARG A 668 -17.25 10.71 27.59
N GLU A 669 -18.50 10.84 28.05
CA GLU A 669 -19.29 9.77 28.70
C GLU A 669 -20.57 9.40 27.95
N ALA A 670 -20.84 9.96 26.77
CA ALA A 670 -22.03 9.60 25.99
C ALA A 670 -21.93 8.14 25.51
N ILE A 671 -22.85 7.29 26.00
CA ILE A 671 -23.05 5.95 25.46
C ILE A 671 -23.49 6.12 24.01
N LEU A 672 -22.70 5.63 23.06
CA LEU A 672 -23.10 5.58 21.65
C LEU A 672 -24.20 4.54 21.53
N THR A 673 -25.45 4.98 21.56
CA THR A 673 -26.60 4.10 21.43
C THR A 673 -26.63 3.46 20.06
N GLN A 674 -26.63 2.14 20.03
CA GLN A 674 -26.90 1.37 18.83
C GLN A 674 -28.41 1.22 18.66
N ARG A 675 -28.86 1.29 17.40
CA ARG A 675 -30.27 1.17 17.06
C ARG A 675 -30.48 -0.07 16.22
N GLU A 676 -31.32 -0.96 16.70
CA GLU A 676 -31.68 -2.17 15.99
C GLU A 676 -33.01 -1.98 15.27
N VAL A 677 -33.04 -2.32 13.97
CA VAL A 677 -34.27 -2.37 13.20
C VAL A 677 -34.72 -3.81 13.11
N ARG A 678 -35.87 -4.10 13.70
CA ARG A 678 -36.48 -5.43 13.66
C ARG A 678 -37.49 -5.53 12.55
N ARG A 679 -37.72 -6.75 12.05
CA ARG A 679 -38.69 -7.04 10.99
C ARG A 679 -40.09 -6.49 11.26
N GLU A 680 -40.55 -6.48 12.52
CA GLU A 680 -41.89 -5.96 12.87
C GLU A 680 -42.00 -4.44 12.65
N VAL A 681 -40.90 -3.72 12.84
CA VAL A 681 -40.83 -2.27 12.60
C VAL A 681 -40.90 -1.98 11.11
N VAL A 682 -40.16 -2.74 10.30
CA VAL A 682 -40.23 -2.64 8.83
C VAL A 682 -41.63 -2.97 8.34
N SER A 683 -42.26 -4.02 8.89
CA SER A 683 -43.64 -4.38 8.58
C SER A 683 -44.64 -3.28 8.94
N THR A 684 -44.47 -2.62 10.08
CA THR A 684 -45.33 -1.50 10.50
C THR A 684 -45.21 -0.32 9.55
N LEU A 685 -43.99 0.00 9.11
CA LEU A 685 -43.77 1.07 8.14
C LEU A 685 -44.40 0.72 6.78
N MET A 686 -44.16 -0.48 6.26
CA MET A 686 -44.73 -0.90 4.97
C MET A 686 -46.25 -0.89 4.98
N ASP A 687 -46.87 -1.37 6.06
CA ASP A 687 -48.33 -1.32 6.24
C ASP A 687 -48.87 0.12 6.17
N LEU A 688 -48.24 1.08 6.87
CA LEU A 688 -48.64 2.48 6.81
C LEU A 688 -48.51 3.08 5.41
N LEU A 689 -47.40 2.80 4.71
CA LEU A 689 -47.13 3.35 3.38
C LEU A 689 -48.12 2.78 2.34
N LEU A 690 -48.44 1.48 2.42
CA LEU A 690 -49.38 0.82 1.51
C LEU A 690 -50.83 1.25 1.74
N ARG A 691 -51.20 1.65 2.97
CA ARG A 691 -52.56 2.11 3.30
C ARG A 691 -52.76 3.62 3.16
N MET A 692 -51.69 4.37 2.91
CA MET A 692 -51.78 5.80 2.61
C MET A 692 -52.47 6.02 1.26
N ARG A 693 -53.47 6.92 1.23
CA ARG A 693 -54.17 7.35 0.01
C ARG A 693 -54.04 8.86 -0.13
N LEU A 694 -53.55 9.29 -1.29
CA LEU A 694 -53.32 10.70 -1.58
C LEU A 694 -54.49 11.30 -2.36
N SER A 695 -54.92 12.49 -1.96
CA SER A 695 -55.85 13.34 -2.68
C SER A 695 -55.13 14.11 -3.79
N LYS A 696 -55.89 14.55 -4.80
CA LYS A 696 -55.40 15.52 -5.79
C LYS A 696 -55.20 16.90 -5.19
N GLU A 697 -55.88 17.20 -4.08
CA GLU A 697 -55.72 18.46 -3.35
C GLU A 697 -54.36 18.49 -2.63
N LYS A 698 -53.76 19.67 -2.60
CA LYS A 698 -52.43 19.91 -2.02
C LYS A 698 -52.51 20.97 -0.94
N TRP A 699 -51.64 20.88 0.07
CA TRP A 699 -51.40 21.96 1.00
C TRP A 699 -50.02 22.59 0.75
N GLY A 700 -50.02 23.90 0.51
CA GLY A 700 -48.86 24.60 -0.05
C GLY A 700 -48.63 24.28 -1.54
N SER A 701 -47.40 24.47 -2.01
CA SER A 701 -47.04 24.27 -3.44
C SER A 701 -46.59 22.85 -3.79
N ALA A 702 -46.32 21.99 -2.80
CA ALA A 702 -45.60 20.74 -3.02
C ALA A 702 -46.35 19.47 -2.56
N TYR A 703 -47.10 19.50 -1.46
CA TYR A 703 -47.50 18.29 -0.74
C TYR A 703 -48.97 17.92 -0.93
N HIS A 704 -49.25 16.66 -1.22
CA HIS A 704 -50.61 16.13 -1.32
C HIS A 704 -51.25 15.95 0.07
N LEU A 705 -52.53 16.29 0.18
CA LEU A 705 -53.37 15.85 1.31
C LEU A 705 -53.59 14.34 1.20
N GLY A 706 -53.85 13.66 2.31
CA GLY A 706 -54.12 12.22 2.31
C GLY A 706 -54.79 11.71 3.58
N ASP A 707 -55.14 10.43 3.56
CA ASP A 707 -55.64 9.69 4.73
C ASP A 707 -55.25 8.20 4.64
N PHE A 708 -55.51 7.46 5.70
CA PHE A 708 -55.20 6.03 5.80
C PHE A 708 -56.48 5.18 5.75
N VAL A 709 -56.46 4.15 4.92
CA VAL A 709 -57.56 3.18 4.84
C VAL A 709 -57.33 1.98 5.77
N ASP A 710 -58.41 1.30 6.14
CA ASP A 710 -58.34 0.05 6.91
C ASP A 710 -57.61 -1.03 6.11
N ALA A 711 -56.83 -1.87 6.80
CA ALA A 711 -56.05 -2.93 6.18
C ALA A 711 -56.97 -4.03 5.61
N SER A 712 -56.97 -4.21 4.28
CA SER A 712 -57.62 -5.37 3.65
C SER A 712 -56.75 -6.62 3.78
N PRO A 713 -57.31 -7.84 3.61
CA PRO A 713 -56.51 -9.06 3.55
C PRO A 713 -55.41 -9.02 2.47
N ALA A 714 -55.68 -8.37 1.34
CA ALA A 714 -54.71 -8.20 0.25
C ALA A 714 -53.57 -7.24 0.62
N ASP A 715 -53.84 -6.18 1.39
CA ASP A 715 -52.81 -5.27 1.88
C ASP A 715 -51.86 -5.97 2.85
N LYS A 716 -52.38 -6.88 3.69
CA LYS A 716 -51.56 -7.68 4.62
C LYS A 716 -50.67 -8.67 3.89
N GLU A 717 -51.21 -9.37 2.88
CA GLU A 717 -50.44 -10.31 2.05
C GLU A 717 -49.34 -9.59 1.26
N LEU A 718 -49.65 -8.42 0.67
CA LEU A 718 -48.66 -7.60 -0.03
C LEU A 718 -47.58 -7.05 0.92
N THR A 719 -47.98 -6.60 2.11
CA THR A 719 -47.04 -6.15 3.15
C THR A 719 -46.07 -7.28 3.52
N GLU A 720 -46.59 -8.48 3.76
CA GLU A 720 -45.78 -9.64 4.12
C GLU A 720 -44.84 -10.06 2.98
N ALA A 721 -45.30 -10.05 1.73
CA ALA A 721 -44.47 -10.33 0.57
C ALA A 721 -43.31 -9.33 0.40
N LEU A 722 -43.59 -8.02 0.56
CA LEU A 722 -42.55 -6.99 0.49
C LEU A 722 -41.57 -7.10 1.66
N VAL A 723 -42.06 -7.33 2.88
CA VAL A 723 -41.20 -7.48 4.07
C VAL A 723 -40.31 -8.73 3.94
N ASN A 724 -40.83 -9.84 3.42
CA ASN A 724 -40.01 -11.03 3.13
C ASN A 724 -38.92 -10.73 2.10
N SER A 725 -39.24 -9.99 1.04
CA SER A 725 -38.25 -9.55 0.05
C SER A 725 -37.16 -8.68 0.67
N LEU A 726 -37.53 -7.76 1.57
CA LEU A 726 -36.60 -6.80 2.17
C LEU A 726 -35.78 -7.37 3.34
N THR A 727 -36.29 -8.39 4.04
CA THR A 727 -35.72 -8.86 5.32
C THR A 727 -35.35 -10.35 5.35
N GLY A 728 -35.84 -11.17 4.40
CA GLY A 728 -35.75 -12.63 4.42
C GLY A 728 -36.88 -13.31 5.21
N ASP A 729 -36.98 -14.64 5.10
CA ASP A 729 -38.10 -15.46 5.62
C ASP A 729 -38.04 -15.75 7.15
N GLY A 730 -37.36 -14.93 7.96
CA GLY A 730 -37.15 -15.15 9.40
C GLY A 730 -37.94 -14.20 10.30
N SER A 731 -38.66 -14.71 11.30
CA SER A 731 -39.52 -13.90 12.19
C SER A 731 -38.77 -13.11 13.29
N GLU A 732 -37.53 -13.47 13.64
CA GLU A 732 -36.73 -12.79 14.69
C GLU A 732 -35.50 -12.03 14.11
N GLN A 733 -35.56 -11.65 12.84
CA GLN A 733 -34.39 -11.17 12.12
C GLN A 733 -34.14 -9.66 12.39
N ILE A 734 -32.94 -9.34 12.91
CA ILE A 734 -32.39 -7.98 12.87
C ILE A 734 -32.07 -7.67 11.42
N VAL A 735 -32.60 -6.57 10.92
CA VAL A 735 -32.35 -6.08 9.57
C VAL A 735 -31.10 -5.21 9.58
N THR A 736 -30.21 -5.39 8.62
CA THR A 736 -29.02 -4.55 8.46
C THR A 736 -29.25 -3.44 7.43
N SER A 737 -28.51 -2.34 7.53
CA SER A 737 -28.61 -1.24 6.55
C SER A 737 -28.27 -1.71 5.13
N ASP A 738 -27.27 -2.59 5.00
CA ASP A 738 -26.82 -3.10 3.70
C ASP A 738 -27.88 -3.97 3.02
N GLN A 739 -28.63 -4.79 3.79
CA GLN A 739 -29.74 -5.59 3.24
C GLN A 739 -30.84 -4.72 2.64
N LEU A 740 -31.23 -3.65 3.32
CA LEU A 740 -32.25 -2.71 2.80
C LEU A 740 -31.73 -1.83 1.68
N LEU A 741 -30.45 -1.45 1.70
CA LEU A 741 -29.81 -0.69 0.62
C LEU A 741 -29.68 -1.51 -0.67
N LEU A 742 -29.36 -2.81 -0.58
CA LEU A 742 -29.28 -3.73 -1.72
C LEU A 742 -30.64 -3.86 -2.43
N GLU A 743 -31.74 -3.73 -1.69
CA GLU A 743 -33.09 -3.87 -2.20
C GLU A 743 -33.76 -2.52 -2.55
N ILE A 744 -33.05 -1.38 -2.47
CA ILE A 744 -33.64 -0.04 -2.74
C ILE A 744 -34.17 0.09 -4.17
N ASP A 745 -33.60 -0.66 -5.11
CA ASP A 745 -34.03 -0.71 -6.51
C ASP A 745 -35.40 -1.39 -6.68
N THR A 746 -35.85 -2.20 -5.71
CA THR A 746 -37.18 -2.84 -5.72
C THR A 746 -38.31 -1.87 -5.36
N LEU A 747 -38.01 -0.83 -4.57
CA LEU A 747 -38.95 0.21 -4.14
C LEU A 747 -38.33 1.60 -4.34
N PRO A 748 -38.10 2.05 -5.58
CA PRO A 748 -37.35 3.28 -5.88
C PRO A 748 -38.01 4.55 -5.34
N ASN A 749 -39.30 4.49 -4.99
CA ASN A 749 -40.07 5.60 -4.43
C ASN A 749 -40.21 5.54 -2.91
N LEU A 750 -39.59 4.57 -2.22
CA LEU A 750 -39.77 4.38 -0.78
C LEU A 750 -39.44 5.64 0.03
N GLN A 751 -38.31 6.28 -0.27
CA GLN A 751 -37.88 7.52 0.39
C GLN A 751 -38.90 8.66 0.19
N VAL A 752 -39.38 8.85 -1.04
CA VAL A 752 -40.38 9.89 -1.36
C VAL A 752 -41.69 9.62 -0.62
N THR A 753 -42.14 8.37 -0.61
CA THR A 753 -43.36 7.95 0.09
C THR A 753 -43.23 8.09 1.60
N PHE A 754 -42.05 7.83 2.18
CA PHE A 754 -41.78 8.05 3.60
C PHE A 754 -41.92 9.52 4.00
N TYR A 755 -41.39 10.45 3.21
CA TYR A 755 -41.57 11.87 3.50
C TYR A 755 -43.00 12.36 3.24
N GLN A 756 -43.67 11.82 2.22
CA GLN A 756 -45.08 12.09 1.96
C GLN A 756 -45.98 11.61 3.11
N LEU A 757 -45.62 10.50 3.78
CA LEU A 757 -46.28 10.05 5.02
C LEU A 757 -46.25 11.14 6.09
N TRP A 758 -45.10 11.75 6.34
CA TRP A 758 -44.97 12.85 7.30
C TRP A 758 -45.76 14.09 6.89
N ALA A 759 -45.79 14.42 5.59
CA ALA A 759 -46.60 15.52 5.09
C ALA A 759 -48.11 15.28 5.24
N VAL A 760 -48.57 14.02 5.18
CA VAL A 760 -49.97 13.65 5.47
C VAL A 760 -50.25 13.76 6.96
N LEU A 761 -49.37 13.24 7.82
CA LEU A 761 -49.56 13.26 9.28
C LEU A 761 -49.65 14.69 9.85
N PHE A 762 -48.93 15.63 9.24
CA PHE A 762 -48.87 17.04 9.66
C PHE A 762 -49.75 17.97 8.84
N GLN A 763 -50.59 17.43 7.95
CA GLN A 763 -51.44 18.23 7.08
C GLN A 763 -52.40 19.10 7.91
N PRO A 764 -52.85 20.26 7.38
CA PRO A 764 -53.76 21.12 8.08
C PRO A 764 -55.14 20.43 8.11
N ALA A 765 -55.89 20.64 9.19
CA ALA A 765 -57.27 20.16 9.25
C ALA A 765 -58.05 20.64 8.02
N ALA A 766 -58.86 19.76 7.43
CA ALA A 766 -59.64 20.09 6.25
C ALA A 766 -60.38 21.42 6.48
N PRO A 767 -60.33 22.38 5.55
CA PRO A 767 -61.07 23.61 5.72
C PRO A 767 -62.55 23.25 5.88
N THR A 768 -63.13 23.53 7.04
CA THR A 768 -64.58 23.72 7.11
C THR A 768 -64.94 24.72 6.02
N ALA A 769 -66.13 24.57 5.42
CA ALA A 769 -66.55 25.32 4.23
C ALA A 769 -66.42 26.86 4.30
N GLU A 770 -66.03 27.41 5.45
CA GLU A 770 -65.75 28.82 5.72
C GLU A 770 -64.30 29.27 5.48
N ALA A 771 -63.33 28.36 5.28
CA ALA A 771 -61.90 28.73 5.12
C ALA A 771 -61.42 28.80 3.65
N LYS A 772 -62.32 28.85 2.66
CA LYS A 772 -61.98 29.04 1.23
C LYS A 772 -61.87 30.51 0.79
N LEU A 773 -61.72 31.45 1.72
CA LEU A 773 -61.58 32.88 1.43
C LEU A 773 -60.40 33.49 2.20
N PHE A 774 -59.16 33.07 1.92
CA PHE A 774 -57.96 33.90 2.09
C PHE A 774 -56.82 33.44 1.18
#